data_AF-A0A194S6H0-F1
#
_entry.id   AF-A0A194S6H0-F1
#
_cell.length_a   1.000
_cell.length_b   1.000
_cell.length_c   1.000
_cell.angle_alpha   90.00
_cell.angle_beta   90.00
_cell.angle_gamma   90.00
#
_symmetry.space_group_name_H-M   'P 1'
#
loop_
_entity.id
_entity.type
_entity.pdbx_description
1 polymer ?
#
loop_
_entity_poly.entity_id
_entity_poly.type
_entity_poly.pdbx_seq_one_letter_code
_entity_poly.pdbx_strand_id
1 'polypeptide(L)'
;MTVPVPLLLSKVVVVGTGLLLGAFYVHWLADHPLIWQGPAPPDHAVANALRYYSQFYHSPPYYAGTLTAVAVTTILATIVKLVLSPVEGLLFDGATLTLLLSALTVYTSNVLAALRFLPLDALPPSSFFPSVDPATTLARVKGVAGGSLGPVRLVEALQSVAASHMIIAVSLTGVLAIQGAQGWAERPSSTAHPVPAPAPAPEARKVTDTARYEMSATATSTTPLGDYLARSGGLFHPALVSKQDAYGTSIFNGPDALKAGAEIVKCPFALAPNHELMALYLCLHVLDPSVVRAIPDLDLAHQVYVDHLPTSESMRTTLYFSPAERELLRGSNLYGATDEREQGWRQEWDEVRGWIADDAVREGLSWDKWLWACTILSSRAFPSSLIDGDKANSTPVLFPGIDMLNHRPTAKVTWSSDVHAEVASSDGEGDKGSLTIVLDEDVPAGEQVFNTYGAKSNEELLLGYGFVLPSNPADFHALKLAIPPSCSPSLFDLVDSLKLDNLRHFVPRSGELPPELLAQMRLLVAQPDELDEVKARAAAAAGGGTHAWNEVAGFLSWENELDVLASLEGMLESKLHALRQGAAGASAEGVRPEVAHMVEVYRQGQIDILEAAIRYREQLFEATVAKAEEAGVSLAFEDDDEMEDEEEGGESEEEFADE
;
A
#
# COMPACT_ATOMS: atom_id res chain seq x y z
N MET A 1 21.05 -8.35 -30.00
CA MET A 1 20.36 -8.02 -28.75
C MET A 1 21.19 -8.54 -27.60
N THR A 2 21.87 -7.65 -26.88
CA THR A 2 22.66 -7.97 -25.69
C THR A 2 21.72 -7.91 -24.48
N VAL A 3 21.61 -9.01 -23.73
CA VAL A 3 20.84 -9.02 -22.47
C VAL A 3 21.50 -8.05 -21.48
N PRO A 4 20.75 -7.14 -20.84
CA PRO A 4 21.33 -6.23 -19.85
C PRO A 4 21.97 -7.02 -18.71
N VAL A 5 23.19 -6.64 -18.32
CA VAL A 5 24.00 -7.33 -17.29
C VAL A 5 23.24 -7.51 -15.97
N PRO A 6 22.49 -6.51 -15.44
CA PRO A 6 21.71 -6.68 -14.20
C PRO A 6 20.62 -7.77 -14.28
N LEU A 7 19.99 -7.92 -15.45
CA LEU A 7 18.99 -8.97 -15.66
C LEU A 7 19.62 -10.37 -15.69
N LEU A 8 20.82 -10.49 -16.25
CA LEU A 8 21.58 -11.73 -16.22
C LEU A 8 21.98 -12.09 -14.77
N LEU A 9 22.44 -11.11 -13.99
CA LEU A 9 22.81 -11.30 -12.59
C LEU A 9 21.60 -11.73 -11.75
N SER A 10 20.43 -11.12 -11.95
CA SER A 10 19.19 -11.50 -11.25
C SER A 10 18.82 -12.97 -11.52
N LYS A 11 18.96 -13.43 -12.76
CA LYS A 11 18.75 -14.84 -13.11
C LYS A 11 19.76 -15.76 -12.42
N VAL A 12 21.03 -15.35 -12.33
CA VAL A 12 22.05 -16.10 -11.58
C VAL A 12 21.69 -16.21 -10.11
N VAL A 13 21.20 -15.12 -9.49
CA VAL A 13 20.79 -15.11 -8.08
C VAL A 13 19.60 -16.05 -7.86
N VAL A 14 18.55 -15.98 -8.70
CA VAL A 14 17.37 -16.85 -8.58
C VAL A 14 17.72 -18.32 -8.77
N VAL A 15 18.49 -18.65 -9.81
CA VAL A 15 18.89 -20.04 -10.10
C VAL A 15 19.81 -20.57 -9.00
N GLY A 16 20.80 -19.79 -8.57
CA GLY A 16 21.71 -20.18 -7.50
C GLY A 16 20.99 -20.40 -6.17
N THR A 17 20.09 -19.49 -5.79
CA THR A 17 19.27 -19.61 -4.58
C THR A 17 18.33 -20.83 -4.66
N GLY A 18 17.69 -21.08 -5.81
CA GLY A 18 16.82 -22.24 -6.00
C GLY A 18 17.58 -23.58 -5.88
N LEU A 19 18.80 -23.66 -6.41
CA LEU A 19 19.65 -24.85 -6.27
C LEU A 19 20.06 -25.08 -4.80
N LEU A 20 20.42 -24.02 -4.08
CA LEU A 20 20.77 -24.10 -2.66
C LEU A 20 19.56 -24.50 -1.82
N LEU A 21 18.40 -23.87 -2.05
CA LEU A 21 17.16 -24.20 -1.35
C LEU A 21 16.77 -25.66 -1.59
N GLY A 22 16.89 -26.15 -2.83
CA GLY A 22 16.70 -27.56 -3.15
C GLY A 22 17.65 -28.47 -2.38
N ALA A 23 18.92 -28.09 -2.22
CA ALA A 23 19.88 -28.87 -1.42
C ALA A 23 19.49 -28.93 0.06
N PHE A 24 19.09 -27.80 0.66
CA PHE A 24 18.61 -27.77 2.06
C PHE A 24 17.28 -28.51 2.24
N TYR A 25 16.39 -28.48 1.25
CA TYR A 25 15.16 -29.24 1.28
C TYR A 25 15.41 -30.76 1.31
N VAL A 26 16.49 -31.24 0.72
CA VAL A 26 16.85 -32.68 0.81
C VAL A 26 17.28 -33.07 2.23
N HIS A 27 17.78 -32.15 3.06
CA HIS A 27 18.07 -32.41 4.49
C HIS A 27 16.81 -32.65 5.31
N TRP A 28 15.65 -32.15 4.85
CA TRP A 28 14.35 -32.36 5.49
C TRP A 28 14.02 -33.84 5.73
N LEU A 29 14.49 -34.74 4.85
CA LEU A 29 14.32 -36.18 4.99
C LEU A 29 14.88 -36.73 6.31
N ALA A 30 15.94 -36.11 6.84
CA ALA A 30 16.55 -36.46 8.12
C ALA A 30 16.07 -35.55 9.26
N ASP A 31 15.78 -34.29 8.96
CA ASP A 31 15.54 -33.24 9.95
C ASP A 31 14.11 -33.21 10.48
N HIS A 32 13.11 -33.50 9.65
CA HIS A 32 11.70 -33.43 10.04
C HIS A 32 11.38 -34.27 11.29
N PRO A 33 11.78 -35.56 11.38
CA PRO A 33 11.52 -36.38 12.56
C PRO A 33 12.19 -35.88 13.85
N LEU A 34 13.26 -35.07 13.75
CA LEU A 34 14.00 -34.56 14.91
C LEU A 34 13.32 -33.35 15.57
N ILE A 35 12.54 -32.59 14.81
CA ILE A 35 11.88 -31.36 15.25
C ILE A 35 10.41 -31.60 15.57
N TRP A 36 9.71 -32.41 14.78
CA TRP A 36 8.24 -32.44 14.77
C TRP A 36 7.60 -33.66 15.44
N GLN A 37 8.38 -34.56 16.05
CA GLN A 37 7.86 -35.75 16.74
C GLN A 37 7.79 -35.61 18.27
N GLY A 38 7.92 -34.38 18.78
CA GLY A 38 7.85 -34.06 20.21
C GLY A 38 9.22 -33.75 20.84
N PRO A 39 9.26 -33.44 22.15
CA PRO A 39 10.46 -32.95 22.84
C PRO A 39 11.61 -33.98 22.94
N ALA A 40 11.32 -35.28 22.75
CA ALA A 40 12.31 -36.35 22.71
C ALA A 40 12.13 -37.17 21.41
N PRO A 41 12.99 -36.98 20.39
CA PRO A 41 12.87 -37.72 19.14
C PRO A 41 13.16 -39.21 19.36
N PRO A 42 12.43 -40.12 18.68
CA PRO A 42 12.59 -41.55 18.88
C PRO A 42 13.95 -42.04 18.38
N ASP A 43 14.50 -43.08 19.01
CA ASP A 43 15.86 -43.60 18.72
C ASP A 43 16.09 -43.92 17.23
N HIS A 44 15.06 -44.36 16.52
CA HIS A 44 15.16 -44.65 15.08
C HIS A 44 15.31 -43.38 14.22
N ALA A 45 14.72 -42.26 14.63
CA ALA A 45 14.88 -40.96 13.96
C ALA A 45 16.32 -40.45 14.13
N VAL A 46 16.85 -40.54 15.35
CA VAL A 46 18.24 -40.20 15.67
C VAL A 46 19.22 -41.08 14.87
N ALA A 47 18.96 -42.40 14.79
CA ALA A 47 19.77 -43.33 14.00
C ALA A 47 19.79 -42.96 12.51
N ASN A 48 18.63 -42.64 11.95
CA ASN A 48 18.47 -42.31 10.54
C ASN A 48 19.16 -40.99 10.19
N ALA A 49 19.04 -39.97 11.04
CA ALA A 49 19.73 -38.70 10.86
C ALA A 49 21.25 -38.87 10.90
N LEU A 50 21.79 -39.66 11.84
CA LEU A 50 23.22 -39.95 11.91
C LEU A 50 23.75 -40.67 10.66
N ARG A 51 22.98 -41.63 10.12
CA ARG A 51 23.35 -42.29 8.86
C ARG A 51 23.36 -41.31 7.69
N TYR A 52 22.33 -40.47 7.61
CA TYR A 52 22.19 -39.46 6.57
C TYR A 52 23.38 -38.47 6.58
N TYR A 53 23.68 -37.89 7.74
CA TYR A 53 24.79 -36.94 7.87
C TYR A 53 26.17 -37.61 7.74
N SER A 54 26.30 -38.87 8.15
CA SER A 54 27.53 -39.64 7.89
C SER A 54 27.73 -39.93 6.40
N GLN A 55 26.66 -40.21 5.66
CA GLN A 55 26.72 -40.35 4.21
C GLN A 55 27.15 -39.03 3.54
N PHE A 56 26.63 -37.91 4.02
CA PHE A 56 27.03 -36.59 3.55
C PHE A 56 28.50 -36.28 3.89
N TYR A 57 28.95 -36.62 5.10
CA TYR A 57 30.33 -36.46 5.55
C TYR A 57 31.33 -37.24 4.69
N HIS A 58 30.98 -38.47 4.30
CA HIS A 58 31.81 -39.32 3.43
C HIS A 58 31.56 -39.07 1.93
N SER A 59 30.73 -38.09 1.57
CA SER A 59 30.47 -37.79 0.17
C SER A 59 31.73 -37.29 -0.53
N PRO A 60 31.90 -37.55 -1.83
CA PRO A 60 33.04 -37.02 -2.58
C PRO A 60 33.15 -35.49 -2.45
N PRO A 61 34.37 -34.93 -2.35
CA PRO A 61 34.56 -33.49 -2.09
C PRO A 61 33.99 -32.58 -3.17
N TYR A 62 33.77 -33.08 -4.40
CA TYR A 62 33.13 -32.31 -5.45
C TYR A 62 31.68 -31.93 -5.12
N TYR A 63 30.98 -32.71 -4.29
CA TYR A 63 29.60 -32.43 -3.91
C TYR A 63 29.51 -31.14 -3.08
N ALA A 64 30.26 -31.08 -1.97
CA ALA A 64 30.37 -29.89 -1.13
C ALA A 64 31.01 -28.71 -1.90
N GLY A 65 32.00 -28.99 -2.75
CA GLY A 65 32.62 -27.98 -3.61
C GLY A 65 31.65 -27.33 -4.60
N THR A 66 30.73 -28.10 -5.17
CA THR A 66 29.71 -27.59 -6.12
C THR A 66 28.72 -26.68 -5.40
N LEU A 67 28.18 -27.09 -4.25
CA LEU A 67 27.25 -26.26 -3.47
C LEU A 67 27.92 -24.96 -2.99
N THR A 68 29.18 -25.05 -2.54
CA THR A 68 29.97 -23.88 -2.14
C THR A 68 30.19 -22.93 -3.33
N ALA A 69 30.50 -23.47 -4.51
CA ALA A 69 30.66 -22.66 -5.72
C ALA A 69 29.36 -21.95 -6.13
N VAL A 70 28.21 -22.62 -6.01
CA VAL A 70 26.89 -22.01 -6.24
C VAL A 70 26.63 -20.89 -5.24
N ALA A 71 26.88 -21.11 -3.95
CA ALA A 71 26.71 -20.09 -2.90
C ALA A 71 27.59 -18.86 -3.15
N VAL A 72 28.89 -19.06 -3.40
CA VAL A 72 29.83 -17.98 -3.69
C VAL A 72 29.42 -17.22 -4.95
N THR A 73 29.03 -17.92 -6.02
CA THR A 73 28.58 -17.28 -7.27
C THR A 73 27.31 -16.45 -7.04
N THR A 74 26.36 -16.95 -6.24
CA THR A 74 25.11 -16.25 -5.90
C THR A 74 25.38 -14.97 -5.12
N ILE A 75 26.24 -15.04 -4.09
CA ILE A 75 26.63 -13.88 -3.28
C ILE A 75 27.39 -12.86 -4.11
N LEU A 76 28.38 -13.31 -4.90
CA LEU A 76 29.15 -12.42 -5.78
C LEU A 76 28.25 -11.75 -6.84
N ALA A 77 27.31 -12.48 -7.43
CA ALA A 77 26.36 -11.90 -8.38
C ALA A 77 25.52 -10.80 -7.74
N THR A 78 25.08 -11.01 -6.49
CA THR A 78 24.33 -10.00 -5.71
C THR A 78 25.18 -8.78 -5.39
N ILE A 79 26.43 -8.96 -4.96
CA ILE A 79 27.37 -7.86 -4.70
C ILE A 79 27.65 -7.05 -5.97
N VAL A 80 27.92 -7.73 -7.09
CA VAL A 80 28.15 -7.07 -8.37
C VAL A 80 26.90 -6.29 -8.81
N LYS A 81 25.70 -6.87 -8.64
CA LYS A 81 24.43 -6.21 -8.96
C LYS A 81 24.25 -4.93 -8.10
N LEU A 82 24.51 -5.02 -6.80
CA LEU A 82 24.44 -3.88 -5.88
C LEU A 82 25.46 -2.78 -6.21
N VAL A 83 26.67 -3.14 -6.65
CA VAL A 83 27.70 -2.17 -7.10
C VAL A 83 27.30 -1.49 -8.41
N LEU A 84 26.63 -2.21 -9.32
CA LEU A 84 26.17 -1.67 -10.59
C LEU A 84 24.92 -0.78 -10.44
N SER A 85 24.15 -0.91 -9.36
CA SER A 85 22.90 -0.16 -9.13
C SER A 85 22.72 0.23 -7.65
N PRO A 86 23.61 1.07 -7.10
CA PRO A 86 23.71 1.26 -5.64
C PRO A 86 22.54 2.04 -5.01
N VAL A 87 21.83 2.87 -5.76
CA VAL A 87 20.70 3.68 -5.24
C VAL A 87 19.36 2.99 -5.48
N GLU A 88 19.14 2.46 -6.69
CA GLU A 88 17.89 1.75 -7.07
C GLU A 88 17.83 0.31 -6.54
N GLY A 89 18.98 -0.38 -6.46
CA GLY A 89 19.07 -1.78 -6.01
C GLY A 89 19.17 -1.94 -4.49
N LEU A 90 19.29 -0.87 -3.71
CA LEU A 90 19.53 -1.00 -2.26
C LEU A 90 18.39 -1.72 -1.53
N LEU A 91 17.14 -1.44 -1.91
CA LEU A 91 15.97 -2.05 -1.27
C LEU A 91 15.90 -3.57 -1.52
N PHE A 92 16.02 -4.00 -2.78
CA PHE A 92 15.87 -5.41 -3.15
C PHE A 92 17.18 -6.19 -3.07
N ASP A 93 18.27 -5.68 -3.63
CA ASP A 93 19.58 -6.36 -3.66
C ASP A 93 20.30 -6.26 -2.32
N GLY A 94 20.09 -5.18 -1.56
CA GLY A 94 20.61 -5.05 -0.19
C GLY A 94 19.94 -6.01 0.79
N ALA A 95 18.61 -6.15 0.71
CA ALA A 95 17.88 -7.14 1.51
C ALA A 95 18.25 -8.57 1.10
N THR A 96 18.38 -8.83 -0.21
CA THR A 96 18.85 -10.12 -0.74
C THR A 96 20.24 -10.48 -0.22
N LEU A 97 21.19 -9.54 -0.24
CA LEU A 97 22.54 -9.76 0.29
C LEU A 97 22.51 -10.05 1.79
N THR A 98 21.70 -9.32 2.55
CA THR A 98 21.57 -9.52 4.00
C THR A 98 21.06 -10.92 4.33
N LEU A 99 20.03 -11.40 3.62
CA LEU A 99 19.52 -12.75 3.81
C LEU A 99 20.55 -13.82 3.42
N LEU A 100 21.27 -13.65 2.31
CA LEU A 100 22.34 -14.57 1.91
C LEU A 100 23.50 -14.61 2.92
N LEU A 101 23.90 -13.46 3.48
CA LEU A 101 24.94 -13.40 4.51
C LEU A 101 24.45 -13.96 5.84
N SER A 102 23.17 -13.78 6.20
CA SER A 102 22.58 -14.42 7.38
C SER A 102 22.60 -15.95 7.25
N ALA A 103 22.21 -16.48 6.09
CA ALA A 103 22.24 -17.91 5.81
C ALA A 103 23.67 -18.47 5.87
N LEU A 104 24.64 -17.76 5.28
CA LEU A 104 26.06 -18.12 5.36
C LEU A 104 26.57 -18.11 6.82
N THR A 105 26.15 -17.11 7.60
CA THR A 105 26.51 -17.01 9.03
C THR A 105 25.96 -18.21 9.79
N VAL A 106 24.65 -18.48 9.70
CA VAL A 106 24.02 -19.63 10.37
C VAL A 106 24.65 -20.96 9.93
N TYR A 107 24.97 -21.11 8.64
CA TYR A 107 25.64 -22.33 8.15
C TYR A 107 27.04 -22.50 8.77
N THR A 108 27.83 -21.42 8.81
CA THR A 108 29.21 -21.49 9.31
C THR A 108 29.30 -21.56 10.84
N SER A 109 28.44 -20.82 11.56
CA SER A 109 28.44 -20.74 13.01
C SER A 109 27.70 -21.89 13.68
N ASN A 110 26.61 -22.38 13.08
CA ASN A 110 25.74 -23.37 13.72
C ASN A 110 25.86 -24.73 13.05
N VAL A 111 25.63 -24.83 11.73
CA VAL A 111 25.64 -26.14 11.02
C VAL A 111 27.02 -26.78 11.05
N LEU A 112 28.05 -26.08 10.58
CA LEU A 112 29.42 -26.63 10.56
C LEU A 112 29.96 -26.88 11.98
N ALA A 113 29.60 -26.04 12.95
CA ALA A 113 29.98 -26.25 14.34
C ALA A 113 29.34 -27.54 14.88
N ALA A 114 28.02 -27.69 14.74
CA ALA A 114 27.28 -28.85 15.24
C ALA A 114 27.69 -30.15 14.53
N LEU A 115 27.90 -30.14 13.21
CA LEU A 115 28.37 -31.31 12.46
C LEU A 115 29.78 -31.77 12.90
N ARG A 116 30.67 -30.85 13.30
CA ARG A 116 31.99 -31.20 13.85
C ARG A 116 31.93 -31.88 15.21
N PHE A 117 30.86 -31.66 15.98
CA PHE A 117 30.64 -32.32 17.26
C PHE A 117 30.05 -33.73 17.13
N LEU A 118 29.50 -34.07 15.96
CA LEU A 118 28.91 -35.39 15.71
C LEU A 118 29.99 -36.42 15.33
N PRO A 119 29.94 -37.66 15.87
CA PRO A 119 30.88 -38.73 15.54
C PRO A 119 30.53 -39.39 14.19
N LEU A 120 30.53 -38.61 13.11
CA LEU A 120 30.10 -39.03 11.77
C LEU A 120 31.09 -40.00 11.09
N ASP A 121 32.35 -39.98 11.51
CA ASP A 121 33.44 -40.87 11.12
C ASP A 121 33.33 -42.29 11.72
N ALA A 122 32.61 -42.43 12.84
CA ALA A 122 32.40 -43.72 13.50
C ALA A 122 31.50 -44.69 12.71
N LEU A 123 30.76 -44.20 11.71
CA LEU A 123 29.84 -44.98 10.89
C LEU A 123 30.46 -45.29 9.52
N PRO A 124 30.84 -46.56 9.25
CA PRO A 124 31.41 -46.92 7.95
C PRO A 124 30.34 -46.89 6.84
N PRO A 125 30.73 -46.78 5.55
CA PRO A 125 29.81 -46.73 4.42
C PRO A 125 28.83 -47.89 4.30
N SER A 126 29.15 -49.05 4.89
CA SER A 126 28.22 -50.18 4.99
C SER A 126 26.97 -49.88 5.84
N SER A 127 27.01 -48.84 6.67
CA SER A 127 25.91 -48.40 7.53
C SER A 127 24.90 -47.49 6.81
N PHE A 128 25.13 -47.17 5.54
CA PHE A 128 24.26 -46.29 4.74
C PHE A 128 22.98 -46.98 4.26
N PHE A 129 22.93 -48.30 4.31
CA PHE A 129 21.77 -49.06 3.85
C PHE A 129 20.72 -49.25 4.95
N PRO A 130 19.41 -49.12 4.64
CA PRO A 130 18.32 -49.27 5.62
C PRO A 130 18.24 -50.64 6.31
N SER A 131 18.95 -51.65 5.81
CA SER A 131 18.98 -53.00 6.35
C SER A 131 19.73 -53.14 7.69
N VAL A 132 20.43 -52.09 8.14
CA VAL A 132 21.09 -52.06 9.45
C VAL A 132 20.07 -51.64 10.52
N ASP A 133 20.02 -52.38 11.62
CA ASP A 133 19.13 -52.08 12.76
C ASP A 133 19.52 -50.75 13.44
N PRO A 134 18.60 -49.79 13.62
CA PRO A 134 18.82 -48.54 14.36
C PRO A 134 19.56 -48.72 15.70
N ALA A 135 19.25 -49.76 16.47
CA ALA A 135 19.88 -50.02 17.75
C ALA A 135 21.40 -50.28 17.61
N THR A 136 21.81 -50.97 16.55
CA THR A 136 23.22 -51.24 16.27
C THR A 136 23.99 -50.00 15.84
N THR A 137 23.31 -49.04 15.20
CA THR A 137 23.89 -47.74 14.81
C THR A 137 24.14 -46.88 16.04
N LEU A 138 23.16 -46.76 16.94
CA LEU A 138 23.33 -46.03 18.19
C LEU A 138 24.39 -46.69 19.09
N ALA A 139 24.42 -48.02 19.17
CA ALA A 139 25.40 -48.75 19.98
C ALA A 139 26.84 -48.51 19.50
N ARG A 140 27.07 -48.47 18.18
CA ARG A 140 28.38 -48.14 17.59
C ARG A 140 28.80 -46.71 17.89
N VAL A 141 27.90 -45.75 17.71
CA VAL A 141 28.16 -44.33 18.00
C VAL A 141 28.48 -44.13 19.49
N LYS A 142 27.71 -44.75 20.39
CA LYS A 142 27.94 -44.74 21.85
C LYS A 142 29.26 -45.43 22.24
N GLY A 143 29.68 -46.45 21.50
CA GLY A 143 30.93 -47.18 21.76
C GLY A 143 32.20 -46.44 21.33
N VAL A 144 32.13 -45.64 20.25
CA VAL A 144 33.27 -44.87 19.71
C VAL A 144 33.39 -43.49 20.37
N ALA A 145 32.27 -42.84 20.67
CA ALA A 145 32.22 -41.62 21.46
C ALA A 145 32.44 -41.95 22.95
N GLY A 146 33.64 -42.42 23.31
CA GLY A 146 33.95 -42.97 24.63
C GLY A 146 33.43 -42.10 25.78
N GLY A 147 32.32 -42.52 26.39
CA GLY A 147 31.74 -42.01 27.64
C GLY A 147 31.40 -40.52 27.77
N SER A 148 31.89 -39.62 26.91
CA SER A 148 31.82 -38.16 27.12
C SER A 148 30.68 -37.47 26.36
N LEU A 149 30.14 -38.10 25.31
CA LEU A 149 28.97 -37.59 24.59
C LEU A 149 27.71 -38.31 25.10
N GLY A 150 27.03 -37.70 26.07
CA GLY A 150 25.75 -38.20 26.54
C GLY A 150 24.70 -38.25 25.42
N PRO A 151 23.71 -39.16 25.48
CA PRO A 151 22.66 -39.27 24.46
C PRO A 151 21.89 -37.97 24.26
N VAL A 152 21.74 -37.17 25.32
CA VAL A 152 21.10 -35.86 25.31
C VAL A 152 21.87 -34.87 24.41
N ARG A 153 23.19 -34.75 24.59
CA ARG A 153 24.04 -33.83 23.78
C ARG A 153 24.10 -34.20 22.30
N LEU A 154 23.97 -35.49 21.99
CA LEU A 154 23.91 -35.97 20.61
C LEU A 154 22.62 -35.54 19.92
N VAL A 155 21.49 -35.68 20.62
CA VAL A 155 20.17 -35.26 20.14
C VAL A 155 20.12 -33.74 19.99
N GLU A 156 20.60 -32.99 20.97
CA GLU A 156 20.70 -31.52 20.92
C GLU A 156 21.52 -31.05 19.72
N ALA A 157 22.67 -31.67 19.45
CA ALA A 157 23.50 -31.33 18.30
C ALA A 157 22.77 -31.60 16.96
N LEU A 158 22.06 -32.72 16.83
CA LEU A 158 21.27 -33.04 15.64
C LEU A 158 20.08 -32.10 15.46
N GLN A 159 19.37 -31.78 16.55
CA GLN A 159 18.29 -30.79 16.53
C GLN A 159 18.80 -29.39 16.19
N SER A 160 20.00 -29.02 16.67
CA SER A 160 20.65 -27.76 16.30
C SER A 160 21.00 -27.69 14.82
N VAL A 161 21.45 -28.80 14.19
CA VAL A 161 21.66 -28.88 12.74
C VAL A 161 20.33 -28.71 12.00
N ALA A 162 19.32 -29.49 12.40
CA ALA A 162 17.99 -29.47 11.78
C ALA A 162 17.32 -28.09 11.85
N ALA A 163 17.35 -27.44 13.03
CA ALA A 163 16.81 -26.09 13.22
C ALA A 163 17.57 -25.06 12.38
N SER A 164 18.90 -25.18 12.28
CA SER A 164 19.72 -24.29 11.46
C SER A 164 19.45 -24.44 9.97
N HIS A 165 19.20 -25.66 9.48
CA HIS A 165 18.76 -25.90 8.10
C HIS A 165 17.40 -25.27 7.81
N MET A 166 16.45 -25.31 8.76
CA MET A 166 15.19 -24.59 8.62
C MET A 166 15.39 -23.08 8.50
N ILE A 167 16.21 -22.48 9.37
CA ILE A 167 16.50 -21.04 9.33
C ILE A 167 17.12 -20.66 7.97
N ILE A 168 18.08 -21.45 7.48
CA ILE A 168 18.70 -21.22 6.16
C ILE A 168 17.66 -21.34 5.03
N ALA A 169 16.79 -22.36 5.07
CA ALA A 169 15.75 -22.54 4.07
C ALA A 169 14.75 -21.37 4.05
N VAL A 170 14.39 -20.82 5.22
CA VAL A 170 13.56 -19.62 5.34
C VAL A 170 14.26 -18.41 4.74
N SER A 171 15.54 -18.18 5.05
CA SER A 171 16.31 -17.08 4.47
C SER A 171 16.40 -17.19 2.94
N LEU A 172 16.66 -18.39 2.40
CA LEU A 172 16.72 -18.62 0.94
C LEU A 172 15.35 -18.47 0.27
N THR A 173 14.26 -18.86 0.94
CA THR A 173 12.90 -18.62 0.45
C THR A 173 12.59 -17.12 0.42
N GLY A 174 13.02 -16.38 1.44
CA GLY A 174 12.94 -14.91 1.47
C GLY A 174 13.70 -14.25 0.31
N VAL A 175 14.88 -14.76 -0.04
CA VAL A 175 15.63 -14.29 -1.23
C VAL A 175 14.81 -14.49 -2.52
N LEU A 176 14.20 -15.65 -2.72
CA LEU A 176 13.35 -15.90 -3.89
C LEU A 176 12.12 -15.00 -3.91
N ALA A 177 11.49 -14.76 -2.76
CA ALA A 177 10.36 -13.85 -2.64
C ALA A 177 10.73 -12.41 -3.00
N ILE A 178 11.87 -11.91 -2.51
CA ILE A 178 12.37 -10.56 -2.81
C ILE A 178 12.73 -10.42 -4.29
N GLN A 179 13.43 -11.40 -4.87
CA GLN A 179 13.76 -11.37 -6.30
C GLN A 179 12.51 -11.53 -7.18
N GLY A 180 11.50 -12.27 -6.71
CA GLY A 180 10.18 -12.36 -7.35
C GLY A 180 9.39 -11.05 -7.28
N ALA A 181 9.43 -10.37 -6.13
CA ALA A 181 8.82 -9.05 -5.95
C ALA A 181 9.50 -7.98 -6.81
N GLN A 182 10.83 -8.00 -6.88
CA GLN A 182 11.60 -7.15 -7.79
C GLN A 182 11.19 -7.42 -9.24
N GLY A 183 11.15 -8.68 -9.66
CA GLY A 183 10.72 -9.06 -11.01
C GLY A 183 9.24 -8.81 -11.29
N TRP A 184 8.40 -8.58 -10.27
CA TRP A 184 7.01 -8.14 -10.42
C TRP A 184 6.91 -6.62 -10.54
N ALA A 185 7.66 -5.88 -9.71
CA ALA A 185 7.77 -4.43 -9.78
C ALA A 185 8.37 -3.95 -11.11
N GLU A 186 9.30 -4.71 -11.69
CA GLU A 186 9.96 -4.40 -12.96
C GLU A 186 9.14 -4.82 -14.20
N ARG A 187 7.92 -5.36 -14.05
CA ARG A 187 7.08 -5.74 -15.22
C ARG A 187 6.51 -4.48 -15.89
N PRO A 188 6.62 -4.34 -17.22
CA PRO A 188 5.85 -3.34 -17.94
C PRO A 188 4.36 -3.63 -17.73
N SER A 189 3.64 -2.69 -17.14
CA SER A 189 2.25 -2.84 -16.73
C SER A 189 1.33 -2.92 -17.95
N SER A 190 1.01 -4.13 -18.43
CA SER A 190 -0.03 -4.34 -19.46
C SER A 190 -1.44 -4.47 -18.89
N THR A 191 -1.62 -4.19 -17.60
CA THR A 191 -2.92 -4.21 -16.90
C THR A 191 -2.88 -3.14 -15.80
N ALA A 192 -3.02 -1.89 -16.22
CA ALA A 192 -3.48 -0.85 -15.32
C ALA A 192 -4.91 -1.25 -14.89
N HIS A 193 -5.03 -1.88 -13.72
CA HIS A 193 -6.33 -1.94 -13.07
C HIS A 193 -6.66 -0.51 -12.65
N PRO A 194 -7.82 0.02 -13.05
CA PRO A 194 -8.19 1.38 -12.76
C PRO A 194 -8.15 1.59 -11.24
N VAL A 195 -7.47 2.66 -10.82
CA VAL A 195 -7.69 3.26 -9.51
C VAL A 195 -9.21 3.34 -9.33
N PRO A 196 -9.79 2.84 -8.22
CA PRO A 196 -11.22 2.91 -8.02
C PRO A 196 -11.65 4.35 -8.24
N ALA A 197 -12.56 4.53 -9.20
CA ALA A 197 -13.05 5.84 -9.58
C ALA A 197 -13.49 6.57 -8.30
N PRO A 198 -13.23 7.88 -8.18
CA PRO A 198 -13.81 8.67 -7.10
C PRO A 198 -15.31 8.39 -7.04
N ALA A 199 -15.88 8.35 -5.84
CA ALA A 199 -17.32 8.21 -5.62
C ALA A 199 -18.05 9.06 -6.67
N PRO A 200 -19.10 8.51 -7.33
CA PRO A 200 -19.70 9.13 -8.49
C PRO A 200 -20.03 10.58 -8.16
N ALA A 201 -19.48 11.50 -8.95
CA ALA A 201 -19.96 12.88 -8.97
C ALA A 201 -21.49 12.82 -9.15
N PRO A 202 -22.26 13.75 -8.53
CA PRO A 202 -23.71 13.77 -8.67
C PRO A 202 -24.07 13.61 -10.16
N GLU A 203 -24.92 12.63 -10.47
CA GLU A 203 -25.25 12.30 -11.85
C GLU A 203 -25.77 13.55 -12.57
N ALA A 204 -25.09 13.94 -13.65
CA ALA A 204 -25.55 15.01 -14.52
C ALA A 204 -26.95 14.64 -15.04
N ARG A 205 -27.95 15.37 -14.57
CA ARG A 205 -29.35 15.12 -14.93
C ARG A 205 -29.56 15.59 -16.37
N LYS A 206 -29.89 14.68 -17.29
CA LYS A 206 -30.35 15.05 -18.63
C LYS A 206 -31.62 15.87 -18.52
N VAL A 207 -31.57 17.17 -18.81
CA VAL A 207 -32.77 18.00 -18.88
C VAL A 207 -33.47 17.73 -20.19
N THR A 208 -34.52 16.91 -20.14
CA THR A 208 -35.58 16.93 -21.16
C THR A 208 -36.48 18.13 -20.88
N ASP A 209 -36.33 19.15 -21.71
CA ASP A 209 -37.27 20.25 -21.97
C ASP A 209 -37.86 20.98 -20.74
N THR A 210 -37.45 22.24 -20.51
CA THR A 210 -38.33 23.43 -20.62
C THR A 210 -37.64 24.72 -20.14
N ALA A 211 -38.01 25.82 -20.81
CA ALA A 211 -37.69 27.23 -20.53
C ALA A 211 -36.29 27.73 -20.92
N ARG A 212 -36.09 27.93 -22.24
CA ARG A 212 -35.10 28.89 -22.75
C ARG A 212 -35.42 30.27 -22.18
N TYR A 213 -34.62 30.72 -21.22
CA TYR A 213 -34.55 32.14 -20.87
C TYR A 213 -33.66 32.81 -21.92
N GLU A 214 -34.21 33.76 -22.68
CA GLU A 214 -33.43 34.54 -23.65
C GLU A 214 -32.33 35.33 -22.91
N MET A 215 -31.08 34.88 -23.04
CA MET A 215 -29.93 35.68 -22.63
C MET A 215 -29.63 36.74 -23.68
N SER A 216 -29.64 38.00 -23.23
CA SER A 216 -29.05 39.13 -23.92
C SER A 216 -27.59 38.83 -24.22
N ALA A 217 -27.25 38.73 -25.50
CA ALA A 217 -25.89 38.76 -25.99
C ALA A 217 -25.16 40.03 -25.49
N THR A 218 -23.84 39.92 -25.33
CA THR A 218 -22.88 40.97 -24.94
C THR A 218 -22.79 41.31 -23.44
N ALA A 219 -22.14 40.43 -22.68
CA ALA A 219 -21.36 40.87 -21.53
C ALA A 219 -19.87 40.62 -21.83
N THR A 220 -19.16 41.68 -22.22
CA THR A 220 -17.69 41.66 -22.34
C THR A 220 -17.09 41.36 -20.98
N SER A 221 -16.29 40.30 -20.88
CA SER A 221 -15.54 39.96 -19.68
C SER A 221 -14.57 41.08 -19.32
N THR A 222 -14.28 41.26 -18.03
CA THR A 222 -13.33 42.26 -17.52
C THR A 222 -11.97 41.64 -17.12
N THR A 223 -11.74 40.36 -17.42
CA THR A 223 -10.51 39.63 -17.01
C THR A 223 -9.87 38.90 -18.20
N PRO A 224 -8.53 38.75 -18.23
CA PRO A 224 -7.85 38.02 -19.32
C PRO A 224 -8.34 36.57 -19.51
N LEU A 225 -8.65 35.86 -18.41
CA LEU A 225 -9.20 34.51 -18.44
C LEU A 225 -10.63 34.47 -19.02
N GLY A 226 -11.47 35.45 -18.66
CA GLY A 226 -12.81 35.54 -19.21
C GLY A 226 -12.81 35.88 -20.71
N ASP A 227 -11.88 36.72 -21.17
CA ASP A 227 -11.71 37.04 -22.60
C ASP A 227 -11.17 35.84 -23.39
N TYR A 228 -10.34 35.02 -22.75
CA TYR A 228 -9.88 33.75 -23.30
C TYR A 228 -11.04 32.75 -23.45
N LEU A 229 -11.82 32.52 -22.40
CA LEU A 229 -12.98 31.61 -22.43
C LEU A 229 -14.04 32.09 -23.44
N ALA A 230 -14.35 33.39 -23.47
CA ALA A 230 -15.32 33.96 -24.41
C ALA A 230 -14.90 33.78 -25.89
N ARG A 231 -13.60 33.86 -26.19
CA ARG A 231 -13.07 33.62 -27.55
C ARG A 231 -13.22 32.17 -28.01
N SER A 232 -13.29 31.24 -27.08
CA SER A 232 -13.46 29.81 -27.36
C SER A 232 -14.92 29.35 -27.31
N GLY A 233 -15.90 30.25 -27.10
CA GLY A 233 -17.32 29.90 -26.94
C GLY A 233 -17.73 29.53 -25.51
N GLY A 234 -16.84 29.76 -24.53
CA GLY A 234 -17.09 29.61 -23.10
C GLY A 234 -17.62 30.89 -22.43
N LEU A 235 -17.83 30.82 -21.12
CA LEU A 235 -18.33 31.90 -20.27
C LEU A 235 -17.47 31.97 -19.01
N PHE A 236 -17.13 33.17 -18.57
CA PHE A 236 -16.68 33.44 -17.20
C PHE A 236 -17.51 34.64 -16.73
N HIS A 237 -18.39 34.43 -15.75
CA HIS A 237 -19.41 35.41 -15.43
C HIS A 237 -18.78 36.76 -15.01
N PRO A 238 -19.21 37.91 -15.57
CA PRO A 238 -18.54 39.21 -15.37
C PRO A 238 -18.46 39.68 -13.92
N ALA A 239 -19.35 39.17 -13.06
CA ALA A 239 -19.32 39.44 -11.63
C ALA A 239 -18.20 38.71 -10.88
N LEU A 240 -17.56 37.69 -11.45
CA LEU A 240 -16.51 36.92 -10.77
C LEU A 240 -15.18 37.66 -10.78
N VAL A 241 -14.54 37.74 -9.61
CA VAL A 241 -13.26 38.42 -9.41
C VAL A 241 -12.29 37.49 -8.70
N SER A 242 -11.13 37.24 -9.31
CA SER A 242 -10.03 36.51 -8.67
C SER A 242 -9.34 37.38 -7.62
N LYS A 243 -9.14 36.87 -6.41
CA LYS A 243 -8.39 37.53 -5.34
C LYS A 243 -7.41 36.56 -4.69
N GLN A 244 -6.31 37.09 -4.16
CA GLN A 244 -5.41 36.32 -3.30
C GLN A 244 -5.98 36.25 -1.88
N ASP A 245 -6.04 35.05 -1.31
CA ASP A 245 -6.40 34.81 0.09
C ASP A 245 -5.53 33.70 0.71
N ALA A 246 -5.94 33.20 1.89
CA ALA A 246 -5.21 32.17 2.62
C ALA A 246 -5.13 30.81 1.88
N TYR A 247 -5.91 30.64 0.81
CA TYR A 247 -5.97 29.43 -0.03
C TYR A 247 -5.30 29.63 -1.40
N GLY A 248 -4.61 30.77 -1.61
CA GLY A 248 -4.01 31.14 -2.90
C GLY A 248 -4.95 32.01 -3.72
N THR A 249 -5.16 31.68 -4.99
CA THR A 249 -6.09 32.41 -5.88
C THR A 249 -7.51 31.85 -5.74
N SER A 250 -8.41 32.64 -5.17
CA SER A 250 -9.82 32.27 -4.96
C SER A 250 -10.76 33.18 -5.76
N ILE A 251 -11.91 32.64 -6.18
CA ILE A 251 -12.91 33.38 -6.98
C ILE A 251 -14.02 33.93 -6.07
N PHE A 252 -14.21 35.25 -6.09
CA PHE A 252 -15.21 35.97 -5.30
C PHE A 252 -16.31 36.54 -6.18
N ASN A 253 -17.52 36.66 -5.62
CA ASN A 253 -18.57 37.45 -6.24
C ASN A 253 -18.26 38.96 -6.13
N GLY A 254 -18.54 39.68 -7.20
CA GLY A 254 -18.43 41.13 -7.34
C GLY A 254 -19.50 41.87 -6.53
N PRO A 255 -19.74 43.17 -6.84
CA PRO A 255 -20.59 44.03 -6.02
C PRO A 255 -22.09 43.65 -6.05
N ASP A 256 -22.54 42.95 -7.09
CA ASP A 256 -23.94 42.55 -7.26
C ASP A 256 -24.13 41.06 -6.89
N ALA A 257 -25.21 40.72 -6.19
CA ALA A 257 -25.47 39.35 -5.76
C ALA A 257 -25.80 38.40 -6.93
N LEU A 258 -25.18 37.21 -6.96
CA LEU A 258 -25.54 36.13 -7.89
C LEU A 258 -26.80 35.40 -7.38
N LYS A 259 -27.73 35.12 -8.29
CA LYS A 259 -28.99 34.43 -8.00
C LYS A 259 -28.91 32.95 -8.37
N ALA A 260 -29.65 32.11 -7.65
CA ALA A 260 -29.82 30.70 -8.00
C ALA A 260 -30.24 30.52 -9.48
N GLY A 261 -29.58 29.59 -10.18
CA GLY A 261 -29.76 29.36 -11.62
C GLY A 261 -28.84 30.17 -12.55
N ALA A 262 -27.95 31.02 -12.02
CA ALA A 262 -26.96 31.73 -12.84
C ALA A 262 -25.85 30.79 -13.34
N GLU A 263 -25.54 30.85 -14.64
CA GLU A 263 -24.37 30.20 -15.23
C GLU A 263 -23.11 31.00 -14.90
N ILE A 264 -22.20 30.41 -14.13
CA ILE A 264 -21.02 31.13 -13.61
C ILE A 264 -19.74 30.93 -14.43
N VAL A 265 -19.51 29.71 -14.93
CA VAL A 265 -18.39 29.40 -15.84
C VAL A 265 -18.84 28.31 -16.84
N LYS A 266 -18.51 28.47 -18.12
CA LYS A 266 -18.73 27.52 -19.21
C LYS A 266 -17.41 27.28 -19.94
N CYS A 267 -16.97 26.03 -20.06
CA CYS A 267 -15.76 25.68 -20.80
C CYS A 267 -16.09 24.69 -21.94
N PRO A 268 -15.85 25.05 -23.22
CA PRO A 268 -16.02 24.16 -24.36
C PRO A 268 -14.90 23.12 -24.47
N PHE A 269 -15.18 21.95 -25.06
CA PHE A 269 -14.24 20.84 -25.08
C PHE A 269 -13.12 20.95 -26.14
N ALA A 270 -11.87 20.73 -25.74
CA ALA A 270 -10.74 20.57 -26.65
C ALA A 270 -9.84 19.39 -26.20
N LEU A 271 -9.94 18.26 -26.92
CA LEU A 271 -9.02 17.09 -26.99
C LEU A 271 -8.41 16.54 -25.68
N ALA A 272 -8.68 15.26 -25.39
CA ALA A 272 -8.16 14.53 -24.23
C ALA A 272 -6.95 13.63 -24.58
N PRO A 273 -5.80 13.83 -23.93
CA PRO A 273 -4.75 12.82 -23.83
C PRO A 273 -4.60 12.26 -22.40
N ASN A 274 -3.89 11.13 -22.27
CA ASN A 274 -3.56 10.44 -21.00
C ASN A 274 -2.80 11.35 -19.99
N HIS A 275 -2.77 10.98 -18.70
CA HIS A 275 -2.17 11.75 -17.58
C HIS A 275 -0.77 12.30 -17.90
N GLU A 276 0.11 11.46 -18.45
CA GLU A 276 1.51 11.78 -18.74
C GLU A 276 1.64 12.84 -19.82
N LEU A 277 0.79 12.77 -20.85
CA LEU A 277 0.78 13.74 -21.95
C LEU A 277 0.23 15.09 -21.50
N MET A 278 -0.77 15.10 -20.62
CA MET A 278 -1.29 16.34 -20.04
C MET A 278 -0.26 16.98 -19.10
N ALA A 279 0.43 16.17 -18.29
CA ALA A 279 1.49 16.66 -17.41
C ALA A 279 2.65 17.25 -18.24
N LEU A 280 3.06 16.57 -19.32
CA LEU A 280 4.05 17.08 -20.26
C LEU A 280 3.57 18.36 -20.93
N TYR A 281 2.31 18.43 -21.37
CA TYR A 281 1.72 19.64 -21.97
C TYR A 281 1.83 20.85 -21.05
N LEU A 282 1.46 20.69 -19.76
CA LEU A 282 1.64 21.73 -18.75
C LEU A 282 3.11 22.09 -18.57
N CYS A 283 4.01 21.10 -18.51
CA CYS A 283 5.44 21.35 -18.38
C CYS A 283 6.00 22.18 -19.54
N LEU A 284 5.58 21.90 -20.78
CA LEU A 284 6.01 22.64 -21.97
C LEU A 284 5.66 24.13 -21.87
N HIS A 285 4.51 24.48 -21.28
CA HIS A 285 4.13 25.88 -21.03
C HIS A 285 5.04 26.63 -20.05
N VAL A 286 5.76 25.92 -19.19
CA VAL A 286 6.65 26.50 -18.17
C VAL A 286 8.14 26.26 -18.44
N LEU A 287 8.48 25.70 -19.61
CA LEU A 287 9.86 25.64 -20.09
C LEU A 287 10.36 27.02 -20.56
N ASP A 288 11.67 27.13 -20.74
CA ASP A 288 12.25 28.34 -21.34
C ASP A 288 11.63 28.59 -22.72
N PRO A 289 11.06 29.78 -22.99
CA PRO A 289 10.39 30.06 -24.27
C PRO A 289 11.30 29.90 -25.49
N SER A 290 12.62 29.97 -25.35
CA SER A 290 13.58 29.69 -26.43
C SER A 290 13.61 28.22 -26.83
N VAL A 291 13.45 27.30 -25.87
CA VAL A 291 13.38 25.85 -26.11
C VAL A 291 12.09 25.50 -26.83
N VAL A 292 10.96 26.01 -26.35
CA VAL A 292 9.63 25.72 -26.94
C VAL A 292 9.52 26.26 -28.36
N ARG A 293 9.97 27.51 -28.60
CA ARG A 293 9.95 28.13 -29.95
C ARG A 293 10.87 27.46 -30.96
N ALA A 294 11.86 26.68 -30.51
CA ALA A 294 12.74 25.93 -31.39
C ALA A 294 12.08 24.65 -31.95
N ILE A 295 10.97 24.20 -31.35
CA ILE A 295 10.25 23.01 -31.78
C ILE A 295 9.32 23.39 -32.94
N PRO A 296 9.52 22.80 -34.14
CA PRO A 296 8.67 23.10 -35.28
C PRO A 296 7.24 22.62 -35.04
N ASP A 297 6.26 23.39 -35.50
CA ASP A 297 4.83 23.06 -35.50
C ASP A 297 4.19 22.84 -34.10
N LEU A 298 4.88 23.23 -33.02
CA LEU A 298 4.32 23.21 -31.67
C LEU A 298 3.66 24.55 -31.32
N ASP A 299 2.33 24.57 -31.28
CA ASP A 299 1.54 25.70 -30.79
C ASP A 299 0.86 25.36 -29.46
N LEU A 300 1.16 26.16 -28.43
CA LEU A 300 0.67 25.95 -27.07
C LEU A 300 -0.48 26.92 -26.78
N ALA A 301 -1.71 26.48 -27.08
CA ALA A 301 -2.91 27.33 -27.05
C ALA A 301 -3.37 27.81 -25.66
N HIS A 302 -2.89 27.23 -24.55
CA HIS A 302 -3.46 27.44 -23.22
C HIS A 302 -2.59 28.31 -22.29
N GLN A 303 -1.64 29.12 -22.82
CA GLN A 303 -0.73 29.90 -21.98
C GLN A 303 -1.47 30.82 -21.00
N VAL A 304 -2.55 31.47 -21.47
CA VAL A 304 -3.36 32.36 -20.62
C VAL A 304 -3.94 31.61 -19.43
N TYR A 305 -4.39 30.36 -19.61
CA TYR A 305 -4.88 29.55 -18.50
C TYR A 305 -3.74 29.15 -17.55
N VAL A 306 -2.62 28.69 -18.10
CA VAL A 306 -1.44 28.29 -17.30
C VAL A 306 -0.92 29.45 -16.45
N ASP A 307 -0.92 30.68 -16.96
CA ASP A 307 -0.52 31.88 -16.22
C ASP A 307 -1.40 32.17 -14.98
N HIS A 308 -2.61 31.59 -14.92
CA HIS A 308 -3.52 31.72 -13.77
C HIS A 308 -3.46 30.54 -12.80
N LEU A 309 -2.69 29.48 -13.11
CA LEU A 309 -2.50 28.34 -12.23
C LEU A 309 -1.58 28.70 -11.05
N PRO A 310 -1.74 28.04 -9.88
CA PRO A 310 -0.85 28.29 -8.74
C PRO A 310 0.59 27.89 -9.06
N THR A 311 1.55 28.64 -8.52
CA THR A 311 2.97 28.32 -8.64
C THR A 311 3.37 27.23 -7.65
N SER A 312 4.47 26.53 -7.91
CA SER A 312 5.01 25.47 -7.03
C SER A 312 5.19 25.92 -5.57
N GLU A 313 5.58 27.18 -5.33
CA GLU A 313 5.78 27.72 -3.99
C GLU A 313 4.49 27.84 -3.17
N SER A 314 3.34 27.95 -3.85
CA SER A 314 2.02 28.00 -3.22
C SER A 314 1.43 26.61 -2.95
N MET A 315 2.02 25.55 -3.51
CA MET A 315 1.53 24.19 -3.32
C MET A 315 1.76 23.69 -1.90
N ARG A 316 0.80 22.91 -1.40
CA ARG A 316 0.77 22.42 -0.02
C ARG A 316 0.40 20.95 0.09
N THR A 317 0.41 20.19 -1.02
CA THR A 317 0.31 18.74 -0.94
C THR A 317 1.53 18.17 -0.20
N THR A 318 1.41 16.98 0.37
CA THR A 318 2.47 16.36 1.18
C THR A 318 3.78 16.17 0.42
N LEU A 319 3.76 16.14 -0.93
CA LEU A 319 4.96 16.07 -1.75
C LEU A 319 5.82 17.35 -1.68
N TYR A 320 5.22 18.49 -1.34
CA TYR A 320 5.91 19.78 -1.11
C TYR A 320 6.33 19.99 0.34
N PHE A 321 6.14 18.99 1.21
CA PHE A 321 6.59 19.09 2.60
C PHE A 321 8.10 18.94 2.68
N SER A 322 8.72 19.77 3.52
CA SER A 322 10.12 19.61 3.89
C SER A 322 10.32 18.27 4.62
N PRO A 323 11.56 17.75 4.72
CA PRO A 323 11.81 16.53 5.49
C PRO A 323 11.31 16.59 6.93
N ALA A 324 11.41 17.76 7.58
CA ALA A 324 10.89 17.98 8.93
C ALA A 324 9.35 17.97 8.97
N GLU A 325 8.68 18.52 7.96
CA GLU A 325 7.22 18.50 7.86
C GLU A 325 6.69 17.09 7.54
N ARG A 326 7.40 16.30 6.73
CA ARG A 326 7.05 14.89 6.48
C ARG A 326 7.17 14.05 7.75
N GLU A 327 8.12 14.37 8.62
CA GLU A 327 8.28 13.69 9.91
C GLU A 327 7.03 13.83 10.79
N LEU A 328 6.31 14.96 10.70
CA LEU A 328 5.05 15.15 11.41
C LEU A 328 3.94 14.18 10.96
N LEU A 329 4.06 13.57 9.78
CA LEU A 329 3.12 12.55 9.31
C LEU A 329 3.44 11.15 9.85
N ARG A 330 4.61 10.92 10.47
CA ARG A 330 5.02 9.58 10.92
C ARG A 330 3.94 8.92 11.79
N GLY A 331 3.74 7.63 11.57
CA GLY A 331 2.70 6.82 12.22
C GLY A 331 1.32 6.91 11.56
N SER A 332 1.11 7.84 10.63
CA SER A 332 -0.11 7.90 9.81
C SER A 332 0.05 7.19 8.47
N ASN A 333 -1.06 6.90 7.80
CA ASN A 333 -1.07 6.32 6.45
C ASN A 333 -0.49 7.29 5.41
N LEU A 334 -0.66 8.62 5.60
CA LEU A 334 -0.11 9.63 4.70
C LEU A 334 1.41 9.62 4.61
N TYR A 335 2.11 9.19 5.66
CA TYR A 335 3.58 9.10 5.65
C TYR A 335 4.04 8.17 4.51
N GLY A 336 3.53 6.93 4.49
CA GLY A 336 3.85 5.98 3.41
C GLY A 336 3.24 6.35 2.07
N ALA A 337 1.99 6.83 2.05
CA ALA A 337 1.30 7.19 0.81
C ALA A 337 1.97 8.36 0.07
N THR A 338 2.60 9.29 0.79
CA THR A 338 3.37 10.39 0.19
C THR A 338 4.59 9.87 -0.55
N ASP A 339 5.34 8.96 0.07
CA ASP A 339 6.54 8.38 -0.52
C ASP A 339 6.19 7.49 -1.72
N GLU A 340 5.14 6.67 -1.62
CA GLU A 340 4.62 5.87 -2.73
C GLU A 340 4.19 6.74 -3.92
N ARG A 341 3.49 7.86 -3.66
CA ARG A 341 3.07 8.79 -4.70
C ARG A 341 4.25 9.47 -5.39
N GLU A 342 5.22 9.93 -4.62
CA GLU A 342 6.43 10.56 -5.17
C GLU A 342 7.21 9.58 -6.05
N GLN A 343 7.40 8.34 -5.58
CA GLN A 343 8.09 7.30 -6.36
C GLN A 343 7.36 6.98 -7.66
N GLY A 344 6.03 6.84 -7.64
CA GLY A 344 5.22 6.63 -8.84
C GLY A 344 5.41 7.77 -9.86
N TRP A 345 5.28 9.02 -9.41
CA TRP A 345 5.47 10.17 -10.29
C TRP A 345 6.90 10.35 -10.79
N ARG A 346 7.92 9.91 -10.03
CA ARG A 346 9.31 9.86 -10.50
C ARG A 346 9.50 8.82 -11.60
N GLN A 347 8.90 7.64 -11.47
CA GLN A 347 8.93 6.63 -12.52
C GLN A 347 8.24 7.13 -13.79
N GLU A 348 7.06 7.74 -13.67
CA GLU A 348 6.35 8.37 -14.80
C GLU A 348 7.21 9.47 -15.45
N TRP A 349 7.88 10.30 -14.65
CA TRP A 349 8.78 11.35 -15.14
C TRP A 349 9.94 10.78 -15.96
N ASP A 350 10.59 9.73 -15.45
CA ASP A 350 11.71 9.08 -16.13
C ASP A 350 11.25 8.39 -17.43
N GLU A 351 10.09 7.76 -17.42
CA GLU A 351 9.47 7.19 -18.62
C GLU A 351 9.21 8.26 -19.69
N VAL A 352 8.58 9.38 -19.31
CA VAL A 352 8.26 10.49 -20.22
C VAL A 352 9.51 11.15 -20.76
N ARG A 353 10.55 11.32 -19.94
CA ARG A 353 11.87 11.79 -20.41
C ARG A 353 12.49 10.83 -21.43
N GLY A 354 12.20 9.53 -21.34
CA GLY A 354 12.60 8.53 -22.32
C GLY A 354 11.90 8.68 -23.68
N TRP A 355 10.70 9.27 -23.73
CA TRP A 355 9.96 9.51 -24.97
C TRP A 355 10.47 10.75 -25.73
N ILE A 356 11.08 11.70 -25.02
CA ILE A 356 11.47 13.00 -25.58
C ILE A 356 12.79 12.87 -26.35
N ALA A 357 12.73 13.07 -27.67
CA ALA A 357 13.90 13.02 -28.54
C ALA A 357 14.74 14.32 -28.51
N ASP A 358 14.15 15.46 -28.16
CA ASP A 358 14.85 16.74 -28.09
C ASP A 358 15.58 16.91 -26.74
N ASP A 359 16.90 17.08 -26.81
CA ASP A 359 17.76 17.16 -25.62
C ASP A 359 17.44 18.38 -24.76
N ALA A 360 17.13 19.53 -25.36
CA ALA A 360 16.85 20.75 -24.63
C ALA A 360 15.52 20.67 -23.87
N VAL A 361 14.50 20.04 -24.47
CA VAL A 361 13.21 19.75 -23.79
C VAL A 361 13.43 18.75 -22.66
N ARG A 362 14.17 17.68 -22.92
CA ARG A 362 14.44 16.61 -21.95
C ARG A 362 15.28 17.05 -20.75
N GLU A 363 16.20 17.99 -20.96
CA GLU A 363 16.98 18.65 -19.89
C GLU A 363 16.15 19.73 -19.17
N GLY A 364 15.31 20.46 -19.89
CA GLY A 364 14.43 21.49 -19.33
C GLY A 364 13.32 20.94 -18.43
N LEU A 365 12.88 19.70 -18.69
CA LEU A 365 11.88 18.96 -17.91
C LEU A 365 12.44 18.47 -16.57
N SER A 366 12.65 19.41 -15.65
CA SER A 366 13.10 19.12 -14.28
C SER A 366 12.00 18.50 -13.43
N TRP A 367 12.40 17.74 -12.39
CA TRP A 367 11.49 17.15 -11.41
C TRP A 367 10.49 18.17 -10.84
N ASP A 368 10.93 19.38 -10.49
CA ASP A 368 10.06 20.40 -9.89
C ASP A 368 8.93 20.86 -10.83
N LYS A 369 9.17 20.86 -12.15
CA LYS A 369 8.15 21.22 -13.15
C LYS A 369 7.18 20.06 -13.35
N TRP A 370 7.70 18.84 -13.37
CA TRP A 370 6.89 17.62 -13.45
C TRP A 370 5.98 17.48 -12.23
N LEU A 371 6.53 17.60 -11.02
CA LEU A 371 5.80 17.57 -9.77
C LEU A 371 4.70 18.63 -9.75
N TRP A 372 4.99 19.85 -10.23
CA TRP A 372 3.99 20.90 -10.39
C TRP A 372 2.86 20.48 -11.33
N ALA A 373 3.17 19.99 -12.52
CA ALA A 373 2.17 19.58 -13.50
C ALA A 373 1.28 18.44 -12.97
N CYS A 374 1.87 17.41 -12.36
CA CYS A 374 1.13 16.32 -11.72
C CYS A 374 0.25 16.81 -10.57
N THR A 375 0.74 17.76 -9.78
CA THR A 375 -0.04 18.37 -8.68
C THR A 375 -1.20 19.20 -9.19
N ILE A 376 -1.02 19.95 -10.30
CA ILE A 376 -2.12 20.62 -10.98
C ILE A 376 -3.17 19.60 -11.40
N LEU A 377 -2.78 18.50 -12.05
CA LEU A 377 -3.73 17.49 -12.48
C LEU A 377 -4.44 16.80 -11.30
N SER A 378 -3.72 16.42 -10.26
CA SER A 378 -4.33 15.72 -9.12
C SER A 378 -5.31 16.60 -8.33
N SER A 379 -5.08 17.92 -8.31
CA SER A 379 -5.89 18.87 -7.54
C SER A 379 -7.03 19.50 -8.33
N ARG A 380 -6.96 19.51 -9.67
CA ARG A 380 -7.85 20.32 -10.54
C ARG A 380 -8.50 19.55 -11.68
N ALA A 381 -8.06 18.32 -11.97
CA ALA A 381 -8.61 17.57 -13.08
C ALA A 381 -9.99 17.00 -12.79
N PHE A 382 -10.75 16.87 -13.86
CA PHE A 382 -12.07 16.26 -13.94
C PHE A 382 -11.97 15.02 -14.83
N PRO A 383 -12.91 14.07 -14.71
CA PRO A 383 -12.93 12.90 -15.59
C PRO A 383 -13.37 13.30 -17.01
N SER A 384 -12.63 12.84 -18.03
CA SER A 384 -12.96 13.06 -19.45
C SER A 384 -14.31 12.48 -19.84
N SER A 385 -14.87 11.54 -19.07
CA SER A 385 -16.25 11.05 -19.24
C SER A 385 -17.32 12.14 -19.16
N LEU A 386 -17.02 13.33 -18.63
CA LEU A 386 -17.92 14.50 -18.71
C LEU A 386 -17.98 15.11 -20.12
N ILE A 387 -16.98 14.82 -20.96
CA ILE A 387 -16.85 15.28 -22.34
C ILE A 387 -17.49 14.27 -23.29
N ASP A 388 -17.07 13.01 -23.22
CA ASP A 388 -17.38 11.97 -24.20
C ASP A 388 -18.39 10.92 -23.70
N GLY A 389 -18.70 10.91 -22.40
CA GLY A 389 -19.55 9.90 -21.76
C GLY A 389 -18.87 8.55 -21.51
N ASP A 390 -17.60 8.35 -21.89
CA ASP A 390 -16.87 7.10 -21.71
C ASP A 390 -16.25 7.03 -20.32
N LYS A 391 -17.02 6.45 -19.38
CA LYS A 391 -16.56 6.22 -18.01
C LYS A 391 -15.42 5.20 -17.92
N ALA A 392 -15.32 4.24 -18.85
CA ALA A 392 -14.38 3.13 -18.75
C ALA A 392 -12.95 3.56 -19.11
N ASN A 393 -12.81 4.49 -20.07
CA ASN A 393 -11.52 5.02 -20.50
C ASN A 393 -11.31 6.47 -20.07
N SER A 394 -11.94 6.88 -18.97
CA SER A 394 -11.90 8.26 -18.51
C SER A 394 -10.47 8.66 -18.10
N THR A 395 -10.00 9.79 -18.64
CA THR A 395 -8.68 10.39 -18.36
C THR A 395 -8.83 11.72 -17.61
N PRO A 396 -7.79 12.22 -16.93
CA PRO A 396 -7.85 13.52 -16.29
C PRO A 396 -7.81 14.66 -17.32
N VAL A 397 -8.79 15.56 -17.24
CA VAL A 397 -8.88 16.78 -18.09
C VAL A 397 -9.04 18.03 -17.23
N LEU A 398 -8.49 19.16 -17.67
CA LEU A 398 -8.65 20.44 -17.01
C LEU A 398 -9.74 21.25 -17.70
N PHE A 399 -10.58 21.91 -16.89
CA PHE A 399 -11.61 22.84 -17.37
C PHE A 399 -11.27 24.26 -16.91
N PRO A 400 -10.55 25.06 -17.73
CA PRO A 400 -10.15 26.42 -17.38
C PRO A 400 -11.30 27.24 -16.78
N GLY A 401 -11.07 27.75 -15.56
CA GLY A 401 -11.99 28.61 -14.83
C GLY A 401 -12.98 27.85 -13.94
N ILE A 402 -13.36 26.63 -14.30
CA ILE A 402 -14.18 25.76 -13.44
C ILE A 402 -13.35 25.23 -12.27
N ASP A 403 -12.11 24.85 -12.57
CA ASP A 403 -11.14 24.32 -11.61
C ASP A 403 -10.62 25.36 -10.60
N MET A 404 -11.01 26.63 -10.77
CA MET A 404 -10.65 27.74 -9.88
C MET A 404 -11.60 27.88 -8.67
N LEU A 405 -12.72 27.16 -8.64
CA LEU A 405 -13.68 27.22 -7.54
C LEU A 405 -13.23 26.32 -6.39
N ASN A 406 -13.13 26.86 -5.17
CA ASN A 406 -12.72 26.11 -3.99
C ASN A 406 -13.80 25.13 -3.50
N HIS A 407 -13.37 24.14 -2.72
CA HIS A 407 -14.23 23.14 -2.12
C HIS A 407 -14.99 23.65 -0.89
N ARG A 408 -16.30 23.41 -0.86
CA ARG A 408 -17.11 23.38 0.36
C ARG A 408 -18.04 22.16 0.33
N PRO A 409 -17.99 21.23 1.32
CA PRO A 409 -18.80 20.01 1.29
C PRO A 409 -20.31 20.27 1.16
N THR A 410 -20.79 21.38 1.72
CA THR A 410 -22.20 21.76 1.71
C THR A 410 -22.59 22.67 0.55
N ALA A 411 -21.68 22.99 -0.38
CA ALA A 411 -22.00 23.80 -1.55
C ALA A 411 -23.07 23.11 -2.39
N LYS A 412 -24.13 23.86 -2.73
CA LYS A 412 -25.22 23.36 -3.56
C LYS A 412 -24.98 23.79 -4.99
N VAL A 413 -24.38 22.89 -5.76
CA VAL A 413 -24.03 23.13 -7.15
C VAL A 413 -24.40 21.92 -8.00
N THR A 414 -24.94 22.20 -9.18
CA THR A 414 -25.25 21.19 -10.20
C THR A 414 -24.25 21.32 -11.34
N TRP A 415 -23.65 20.18 -11.71
CA TRP A 415 -22.80 20.11 -12.90
C TRP A 415 -23.69 19.72 -14.10
N SER A 416 -23.82 20.64 -15.05
CA SER A 416 -24.55 20.41 -16.30
C SER A 416 -23.56 20.20 -17.43
N SER A 417 -23.64 19.07 -18.12
CA SER A 417 -22.89 18.83 -19.35
C SER A 417 -23.82 18.81 -20.55
N ASP A 418 -23.60 19.74 -21.48
CA ASP A 418 -24.31 19.78 -22.75
C ASP A 418 -23.62 18.85 -23.75
N VAL A 419 -23.66 17.54 -23.51
CA VAL A 419 -23.07 16.55 -24.43
C VAL A 419 -24.03 16.38 -25.61
N HIS A 420 -23.76 17.06 -26.73
CA HIS A 420 -24.46 16.79 -27.99
C HIS A 420 -23.92 15.51 -28.60
N ALA A 421 -24.51 14.37 -28.23
CA ALA A 421 -24.32 13.12 -28.93
C ALA A 421 -24.81 13.27 -30.39
N GLU A 422 -23.86 13.39 -31.31
CA GLU A 422 -24.01 13.25 -32.76
C GLU A 422 -25.02 14.18 -33.46
N VAL A 423 -24.55 15.35 -33.89
CA VAL A 423 -24.87 15.82 -35.25
C VAL A 423 -23.55 16.11 -35.94
N ALA A 424 -23.10 15.19 -36.79
CA ALA A 424 -22.07 15.50 -37.78
C ALA A 424 -22.63 16.57 -38.71
N SER A 425 -22.39 17.85 -38.40
CA SER A 425 -22.47 18.92 -39.39
C SER A 425 -21.42 18.62 -40.46
N SER A 426 -21.85 18.66 -41.72
CA SER A 426 -21.00 18.39 -42.89
C SER A 426 -19.86 19.40 -43.10
N ASP A 427 -19.81 20.43 -42.26
CA ASP A 427 -18.71 21.38 -42.12
C ASP A 427 -18.09 21.09 -40.75
N GLY A 428 -16.83 20.68 -40.70
CA GLY A 428 -16.14 20.06 -39.54
C GLY A 428 -15.94 20.92 -38.28
N GLU A 429 -16.91 21.75 -37.94
CA GLU A 429 -16.96 22.64 -36.78
C GLU A 429 -18.27 22.36 -36.00
N GLY A 430 -18.40 21.12 -35.51
CA GLY A 430 -19.52 20.73 -34.64
C GLY A 430 -19.31 21.25 -33.22
N ASP A 431 -20.36 21.85 -32.64
CA ASP A 431 -20.40 22.27 -31.23
C ASP A 431 -20.16 21.06 -30.32
N LYS A 432 -18.98 20.99 -29.70
CA LYS A 432 -18.57 19.83 -28.91
C LYS A 432 -19.33 19.73 -27.59
N GLY A 433 -20.06 20.77 -27.19
CA GLY A 433 -20.68 20.84 -25.88
C GLY A 433 -19.81 21.57 -24.85
N SER A 434 -20.33 21.68 -23.63
CA SER A 434 -19.65 22.37 -22.53
C SER A 434 -19.99 21.78 -21.17
N LEU A 435 -19.07 21.95 -20.23
CA LEU A 435 -19.35 21.78 -18.80
C LEU A 435 -19.74 23.14 -18.21
N THR A 436 -20.83 23.16 -17.45
CA THR A 436 -21.37 24.33 -16.76
C THR A 436 -21.62 24.01 -15.29
N ILE A 437 -21.13 24.86 -14.38
CA ILE A 437 -21.52 24.80 -12.97
C ILE A 437 -22.69 25.76 -12.75
N VAL A 438 -23.78 25.23 -12.21
CA VAL A 438 -25.00 25.97 -11.86
C VAL A 438 -25.11 26.05 -10.34
N LEU A 439 -25.29 27.25 -9.80
CA LEU A 439 -25.51 27.46 -8.37
C LEU A 439 -26.97 27.15 -8.01
N ASP A 440 -27.15 26.27 -7.03
CA ASP A 440 -28.46 25.92 -6.43
C ASP A 440 -28.70 26.67 -5.10
N GLU A 441 -27.90 27.71 -4.85
CA GLU A 441 -27.98 28.60 -3.68
C GLU A 441 -27.65 30.05 -4.06
N ASP A 442 -28.19 31.00 -3.29
CA ASP A 442 -27.84 32.43 -3.41
C ASP A 442 -26.48 32.69 -2.76
N VAL A 443 -25.60 33.44 -3.44
CA VAL A 443 -24.28 33.86 -2.91
C VAL A 443 -24.29 35.38 -2.68
N PRO A 444 -24.20 35.86 -1.43
CA PRO A 444 -24.16 37.29 -1.11
C PRO A 444 -23.01 38.03 -1.79
N ALA A 445 -23.17 39.35 -1.97
CA ALA A 445 -22.12 40.20 -2.52
C ALA A 445 -20.87 40.16 -1.64
N GLY A 446 -19.70 39.97 -2.26
CA GLY A 446 -18.41 39.87 -1.57
C GLY A 446 -18.11 38.50 -0.94
N GLU A 447 -19.03 37.53 -0.98
CA GLU A 447 -18.76 36.15 -0.56
C GLU A 447 -18.08 35.32 -1.66
N GLN A 448 -17.40 34.26 -1.23
CA GLN A 448 -16.71 33.34 -2.12
C GLN A 448 -17.70 32.38 -2.78
N VAL A 449 -17.46 32.07 -4.06
CA VAL A 449 -18.25 31.09 -4.80
C VAL A 449 -17.56 29.73 -4.68
N PHE A 450 -18.26 28.75 -4.13
CA PHE A 450 -17.72 27.42 -3.87
C PHE A 450 -18.27 26.37 -4.84
N ASN A 451 -17.47 25.34 -5.10
CA ASN A 451 -17.86 24.08 -5.71
C ASN A 451 -17.81 22.96 -4.63
N THR A 452 -18.34 21.78 -4.94
CA THR A 452 -18.11 20.56 -4.15
C THR A 452 -17.29 19.57 -4.95
N TYR A 453 -16.24 19.01 -4.34
CA TYR A 453 -15.35 18.03 -4.98
C TYR A 453 -15.81 16.59 -4.69
N GLY A 454 -16.98 16.45 -4.06
CA GLY A 454 -17.49 15.20 -3.53
C GLY A 454 -17.10 14.94 -2.08
N ALA A 455 -17.49 13.78 -1.57
CA ALA A 455 -17.18 13.32 -0.22
C ALA A 455 -15.73 12.83 -0.14
N LYS A 456 -14.78 13.75 0.06
CA LYS A 456 -13.34 13.47 0.18
C LYS A 456 -12.90 13.47 1.64
N SER A 457 -12.13 12.47 2.03
CA SER A 457 -11.49 12.40 3.36
C SER A 457 -10.36 13.43 3.50
N ASN A 458 -9.95 13.73 4.73
CA ASN A 458 -8.81 14.62 4.95
C ASN A 458 -7.49 14.02 4.43
N GLU A 459 -7.39 12.69 4.40
CA GLU A 459 -6.28 11.97 3.75
C GLU A 459 -6.20 12.31 2.25
N GLU A 460 -7.32 12.19 1.53
CA GLU A 460 -7.39 12.51 0.10
C GLU A 460 -7.19 14.00 -0.17
N LEU A 461 -7.78 14.87 0.66
CA LEU A 461 -7.66 16.32 0.51
C LEU A 461 -6.22 16.78 0.73
N LEU A 462 -5.53 16.27 1.75
CA LEU A 462 -4.16 16.70 2.04
C LEU A 462 -3.17 16.16 1.01
N LEU A 463 -3.31 14.89 0.59
CA LEU A 463 -2.42 14.28 -0.42
C LEU A 463 -2.66 14.86 -1.83
N GLY A 464 -3.92 15.04 -2.22
CA GLY A 464 -4.30 15.41 -3.59
C GLY A 464 -4.45 16.91 -3.83
N TYR A 465 -4.88 17.66 -2.82
CA TYR A 465 -5.29 19.06 -2.94
C TYR A 465 -4.50 20.02 -2.04
N GLY A 466 -3.83 19.51 -0.99
CA GLY A 466 -2.98 20.31 -0.12
C GLY A 466 -3.72 21.11 0.94
N PHE A 467 -4.90 20.66 1.36
CA PHE A 467 -5.63 21.24 2.48
C PHE A 467 -6.39 20.17 3.27
N VAL A 468 -6.90 20.54 4.45
CA VAL A 468 -7.77 19.70 5.28
C VAL A 468 -8.99 20.49 5.72
N LEU A 469 -10.06 19.76 6.05
CA LEU A 469 -11.28 20.34 6.62
C LEU A 469 -11.37 20.00 8.11
N PRO A 470 -11.46 21.01 8.99
CA PRO A 470 -11.81 20.78 10.39
C PRO A 470 -13.17 20.08 10.48
N SER A 471 -13.24 19.02 11.28
CA SER A 471 -14.47 18.25 11.46
C SER A 471 -15.10 17.75 10.15
N ASN A 472 -14.27 17.32 9.19
CA ASN A 472 -14.73 16.78 7.91
C ASN A 472 -15.73 15.62 8.11
N PRO A 473 -16.98 15.71 7.64
CA PRO A 473 -17.97 14.64 7.80
C PRO A 473 -17.70 13.42 6.92
N ALA A 474 -16.93 13.58 5.83
CA ALA A 474 -16.56 12.51 4.90
C ALA A 474 -15.23 11.83 5.28
N ASP A 475 -14.68 12.13 6.46
CA ASP A 475 -13.41 11.56 6.89
C ASP A 475 -13.53 10.08 7.25
N PHE A 476 -12.47 9.32 6.98
CA PHE A 476 -12.37 7.91 7.31
C PHE A 476 -10.91 7.55 7.61
N HIS A 477 -10.71 6.40 8.26
CA HIS A 477 -9.40 5.78 8.44
C HIS A 477 -9.30 4.53 7.57
N ALA A 478 -8.27 4.45 6.73
CA ALA A 478 -8.04 3.28 5.89
C ALA A 478 -7.29 2.18 6.67
N LEU A 479 -7.89 1.00 6.75
CA LEU A 479 -7.27 -0.23 7.26
C LEU A 479 -6.94 -1.14 6.08
N LYS A 480 -5.77 -1.77 6.10
CA LYS A 480 -5.39 -2.76 5.09
C LYS A 480 -4.97 -4.04 5.79
N LEU A 481 -5.69 -5.12 5.53
CA LEU A 481 -5.29 -6.45 6.00
C LEU A 481 -4.14 -6.97 5.15
N ALA A 482 -3.26 -7.73 5.79
CA ALA A 482 -2.27 -8.54 5.11
C ALA A 482 -2.58 -10.01 5.42
N ILE A 483 -2.76 -10.82 4.38
CA ILE A 483 -2.90 -12.26 4.56
C ILE A 483 -1.50 -12.83 4.81
N PRO A 484 -1.24 -13.46 5.96
CA PRO A 484 0.06 -14.05 6.25
C PRO A 484 0.50 -15.06 5.17
N PRO A 485 1.78 -15.09 4.77
CA PRO A 485 2.28 -16.09 3.81
C PRO A 485 2.14 -17.54 4.31
N SER A 486 1.95 -17.72 5.62
CA SER A 486 1.72 -19.01 6.26
C SER A 486 0.28 -19.54 6.12
N CYS A 487 -0.66 -18.73 5.61
CA CYS A 487 -2.03 -19.18 5.39
C CYS A 487 -2.09 -20.30 4.34
N SER A 488 -3.02 -21.24 4.54
CA SER A 488 -3.18 -22.37 3.63
C SER A 488 -3.64 -21.90 2.24
N PRO A 489 -3.19 -22.55 1.14
CA PRO A 489 -3.69 -22.24 -0.21
C PRO A 489 -5.22 -22.30 -0.32
N SER A 490 -5.84 -23.19 0.44
CA SER A 490 -7.29 -23.33 0.52
C SER A 490 -8.03 -22.11 1.07
N LEU A 491 -7.38 -21.29 1.91
CA LEU A 491 -7.96 -20.04 2.40
C LEU A 491 -7.98 -18.98 1.29
N PHE A 492 -6.91 -18.90 0.50
CA PHE A 492 -6.85 -17.97 -0.64
C PHE A 492 -7.92 -18.28 -1.69
N ASP A 493 -8.08 -19.56 -2.05
CA ASP A 493 -9.12 -20.01 -2.97
C ASP A 493 -10.53 -19.63 -2.45
N LEU A 494 -10.73 -19.76 -1.14
CA LEU A 494 -11.99 -19.40 -0.50
C LEU A 494 -12.23 -17.89 -0.54
N VAL A 495 -11.24 -17.08 -0.19
CA VAL A 495 -11.32 -15.61 -0.23
C VAL A 495 -11.65 -15.11 -1.65
N ASP A 496 -11.01 -15.66 -2.68
CA ASP A 496 -11.31 -15.31 -4.09
C ASP A 496 -12.69 -15.78 -4.52
N SER A 497 -13.10 -16.99 -4.11
CA SER A 497 -14.44 -17.50 -4.41
C SER A 497 -15.57 -16.65 -3.80
N LEU A 498 -15.31 -16.07 -2.62
CA LEU A 498 -16.25 -15.21 -1.89
C LEU A 498 -16.18 -13.74 -2.30
N LYS A 499 -15.26 -13.38 -3.22
CA LYS A 499 -15.01 -11.99 -3.65
C LYS A 499 -14.66 -11.08 -2.46
N LEU A 500 -13.86 -11.61 -1.55
CA LEU A 500 -13.28 -10.91 -0.41
C LEU A 500 -11.81 -10.54 -0.67
N ASP A 501 -11.41 -10.40 -1.93
CA ASP A 501 -10.04 -10.11 -2.36
C ASP A 501 -9.61 -8.65 -2.09
N ASN A 502 -10.56 -7.74 -1.90
CA ASN A 502 -10.25 -6.38 -1.48
C ASN A 502 -9.97 -6.32 0.03
N LEU A 503 -8.68 -6.25 0.38
CA LEU A 503 -8.20 -6.20 1.77
C LEU A 503 -8.14 -4.78 2.36
N ARG A 504 -8.57 -3.75 1.60
CA ARG A 504 -8.58 -2.36 2.07
C ARG A 504 -9.99 -1.96 2.48
N HIS A 505 -10.11 -1.54 3.72
CA HIS A 505 -11.34 -1.16 4.40
C HIS A 505 -11.28 0.28 4.87
N PHE A 506 -12.43 0.94 4.95
CA PHE A 506 -12.53 2.33 5.36
C PHE A 506 -13.44 2.43 6.58
N VAL A 507 -12.88 2.84 7.70
CA VAL A 507 -13.62 3.04 8.95
C VAL A 507 -14.09 4.51 9.01
N PRO A 508 -15.40 4.78 8.98
CA PRO A 508 -15.92 6.14 9.04
C PRO A 508 -15.77 6.74 10.44
N ARG A 509 -16.12 8.02 10.59
CA ARG A 509 -16.12 8.73 11.89
C ARG A 509 -16.98 8.11 12.98
N SER A 510 -17.99 7.31 12.63
CA SER A 510 -18.76 6.56 13.63
C SER A 510 -17.94 5.48 14.32
N GLY A 511 -16.80 5.08 13.75
CA GLY A 511 -16.02 3.92 14.20
C GLY A 511 -16.59 2.58 13.74
N GLU A 512 -17.70 2.59 12.98
CA GLU A 512 -18.35 1.36 12.54
C GLU A 512 -17.40 0.51 11.69
N LEU A 513 -17.15 -0.72 12.15
CA LEU A 513 -16.25 -1.64 11.47
C LEU A 513 -16.94 -2.26 10.25
N PRO A 514 -16.33 -2.21 9.04
CA PRO A 514 -16.94 -2.76 7.84
C PRO A 514 -17.27 -4.25 7.96
N PRO A 515 -18.46 -4.70 7.52
CA PRO A 515 -18.83 -6.12 7.57
C PRO A 515 -17.87 -7.04 6.81
N GLU A 516 -17.32 -6.58 5.69
CA GLU A 516 -16.32 -7.32 4.90
C GLU A 516 -14.99 -7.50 5.66
N LEU A 517 -14.58 -6.50 6.44
CA LEU A 517 -13.43 -6.59 7.34
C LEU A 517 -13.67 -7.70 8.38
N LEU A 518 -14.84 -7.71 9.02
CA LEU A 518 -15.18 -8.74 10.00
C LEU A 518 -15.19 -10.14 9.37
N ALA A 519 -15.78 -10.30 8.19
CA ALA A 519 -15.79 -11.59 7.49
C ALA A 519 -14.39 -12.07 7.13
N GLN A 520 -13.52 -11.19 6.63
CA GLN A 520 -12.12 -11.53 6.35
C GLN A 520 -11.37 -11.92 7.63
N MET A 521 -11.58 -11.20 8.74
CA MET A 521 -10.96 -11.53 10.02
C MET A 521 -11.42 -12.90 10.54
N ARG A 522 -12.72 -13.23 10.43
CA ARG A 522 -13.25 -14.57 10.79
C ARG A 522 -12.53 -15.68 10.05
N LEU A 523 -12.34 -15.50 8.74
CA LEU A 523 -11.63 -16.46 7.89
C LEU A 523 -10.14 -16.58 8.26
N LEU A 524 -9.51 -15.49 8.70
CA LEU A 524 -8.10 -15.47 9.08
C LEU A 524 -7.83 -16.14 10.43
N VAL A 525 -8.77 -16.06 11.39
CA VAL A 525 -8.63 -16.68 12.71
C VAL A 525 -9.35 -18.04 12.82
N ALA A 526 -10.05 -18.47 11.77
CA ALA A 526 -10.80 -19.72 11.74
C ALA A 526 -9.93 -20.95 12.01
N GLN A 527 -10.43 -21.83 12.88
CA GLN A 527 -9.84 -23.14 13.10
C GLN A 527 -10.07 -24.07 11.89
N PRO A 528 -9.29 -25.15 11.72
CA PRO A 528 -9.38 -26.02 10.55
C PRO A 528 -10.77 -26.62 10.30
N ASP A 529 -11.49 -26.97 11.36
CA ASP A 529 -12.86 -27.49 11.31
C ASP A 529 -13.88 -26.41 10.91
N GLU A 530 -13.78 -25.21 11.47
CA GLU A 530 -14.59 -24.05 11.07
C GLU A 530 -14.40 -23.74 9.58
N LEU A 531 -13.14 -23.77 9.12
CA LEU A 531 -12.81 -23.53 7.72
C LEU A 531 -13.41 -24.58 6.79
N ASP A 532 -13.47 -25.85 7.22
CA ASP A 532 -14.11 -26.92 6.46
C ASP A 532 -15.64 -26.76 6.41
N GLU A 533 -16.28 -26.27 7.49
CA GLU A 533 -17.69 -25.89 7.46
C GLU A 533 -17.95 -24.73 6.48
N VAL A 534 -17.11 -23.70 6.50
CA VAL A 534 -17.25 -22.56 5.59
C VAL A 534 -17.12 -23.02 4.13
N LYS A 535 -16.19 -23.93 3.82
CA LYS A 535 -16.09 -24.53 2.47
C LYS A 535 -17.35 -25.30 2.09
N ALA A 536 -17.93 -26.04 3.04
CA ALA A 536 -19.18 -26.77 2.79
C ALA A 536 -20.34 -25.80 2.51
N ARG A 537 -20.45 -24.70 3.28
CA ARG A 537 -21.42 -23.61 3.05
C ARG A 537 -21.20 -22.96 1.68
N ALA A 538 -19.94 -22.66 1.33
CA ALA A 538 -19.58 -22.08 0.03
C ALA A 538 -19.99 -22.99 -1.15
N ALA A 539 -19.73 -24.29 -1.04
CA ALA A 539 -20.12 -25.26 -2.06
C ALA A 539 -21.64 -25.39 -2.21
N ALA A 540 -22.40 -25.28 -1.12
CA ALA A 540 -23.86 -25.28 -1.13
C ALA A 540 -24.45 -23.97 -1.69
N ALA A 541 -23.76 -22.84 -1.48
CA ALA A 541 -24.17 -21.51 -1.91
C ALA A 541 -23.82 -21.18 -3.37
N ALA A 542 -23.14 -22.07 -4.09
CA ALA A 542 -22.64 -21.89 -5.47
C ALA A 542 -23.72 -21.63 -6.56
N GLY A 543 -24.96 -21.30 -6.18
CA GLY A 543 -26.06 -20.85 -7.04
C GLY A 543 -26.78 -19.57 -6.57
N GLY A 544 -26.30 -18.85 -5.55
CA GLY A 544 -26.90 -17.63 -5.00
C GLY A 544 -26.17 -16.33 -5.40
N GLY A 545 -26.90 -15.22 -5.49
CA GLY A 545 -26.43 -13.92 -6.00
C GLY A 545 -25.37 -13.18 -5.16
N THR A 546 -25.08 -11.95 -5.57
CA THR A 546 -24.11 -11.02 -4.94
C THR A 546 -24.39 -10.84 -3.43
N HIS A 547 -23.35 -11.02 -2.60
CA HIS A 547 -23.31 -11.13 -1.13
C HIS A 547 -23.41 -12.55 -0.51
N ALA A 548 -23.02 -13.58 -1.27
CA ALA A 548 -22.87 -14.94 -0.75
C ALA A 548 -21.93 -15.06 0.48
N TRP A 549 -20.97 -14.14 0.65
CA TRP A 549 -20.02 -14.21 1.77
C TRP A 549 -20.68 -14.01 3.13
N ASN A 550 -21.76 -13.24 3.26
CA ASN A 550 -22.37 -13.00 4.57
C ASN A 550 -23.09 -14.24 5.12
N GLU A 551 -23.61 -15.07 4.22
CA GLU A 551 -24.21 -16.37 4.57
C GLU A 551 -23.14 -17.44 4.84
N VAL A 552 -22.01 -17.36 4.12
CA VAL A 552 -20.95 -18.37 4.16
C VAL A 552 -19.94 -18.12 5.28
N ALA A 553 -19.47 -16.88 5.41
CA ALA A 553 -18.47 -16.38 6.36
C ALA A 553 -19.08 -15.37 7.35
N GLY A 554 -20.38 -15.53 7.64
CA GLY A 554 -21.07 -14.85 8.73
C GLY A 554 -20.61 -15.40 10.09
N PHE A 555 -21.53 -15.64 11.02
CA PHE A 555 -21.18 -16.24 12.32
C PHE A 555 -20.61 -17.66 12.15
N LEU A 556 -19.44 -17.91 12.74
CA LEU A 556 -18.79 -19.22 12.75
C LEU A 556 -18.98 -19.91 14.11
N SER A 557 -18.39 -19.34 15.15
CA SER A 557 -18.52 -19.76 16.55
C SER A 557 -18.32 -18.56 17.48
N TRP A 558 -18.70 -18.71 18.75
CA TRP A 558 -18.47 -17.66 19.76
C TRP A 558 -16.98 -17.41 20.00
N GLU A 559 -16.16 -18.47 20.04
CA GLU A 559 -14.71 -18.38 20.21
C GLU A 559 -14.07 -17.62 19.04
N ASN A 560 -14.47 -17.94 17.81
CA ASN A 560 -14.02 -17.21 16.62
C ASN A 560 -14.38 -15.71 16.64
N GLU A 561 -15.60 -15.34 17.05
CA GLU A 561 -15.96 -13.92 17.15
C GLU A 561 -15.10 -13.19 18.19
N LEU A 562 -14.80 -13.82 19.34
CA LEU A 562 -13.92 -13.24 20.36
C LEU A 562 -12.49 -13.10 19.85
N ASP A 563 -11.95 -14.10 19.15
CA ASP A 563 -10.63 -14.03 18.53
C ASP A 563 -10.53 -12.93 17.47
N VAL A 564 -11.59 -12.74 16.67
CA VAL A 564 -11.70 -11.63 15.71
C VAL A 564 -11.63 -10.30 16.44
N LEU A 565 -12.41 -10.13 17.51
CA LEU A 565 -12.48 -8.87 18.26
C LEU A 565 -11.14 -8.60 18.97
N ALA A 566 -10.51 -9.60 19.58
CA ALA A 566 -9.18 -9.49 20.20
C ALA A 566 -8.10 -9.10 19.19
N SER A 567 -8.11 -9.74 18.01
CA SER A 567 -7.18 -9.41 16.92
C SER A 567 -7.39 -7.99 16.39
N LEU A 568 -8.65 -7.53 16.30
CA LEU A 568 -8.98 -6.17 15.89
C LEU A 568 -8.55 -5.14 16.93
N GLU A 569 -8.70 -5.41 18.22
CA GLU A 569 -8.22 -4.54 19.29
C GLU A 569 -6.72 -4.31 19.17
N GLY A 570 -5.91 -5.39 19.15
CA GLY A 570 -4.47 -5.27 19.00
C GLY A 570 -4.05 -4.49 17.74
N MET A 571 -4.78 -4.65 16.64
CA MET A 571 -4.54 -3.89 15.40
C MET A 571 -4.88 -2.40 15.57
N LEU A 572 -6.06 -2.08 16.08
CA LEU A 572 -6.53 -0.70 16.26
C LEU A 572 -5.69 0.06 17.29
N GLU A 573 -5.34 -0.58 18.40
CA GLU A 573 -4.48 -0.01 19.43
C GLU A 573 -3.06 0.22 18.93
N SER A 574 -2.49 -0.73 18.18
CA SER A 574 -1.17 -0.57 17.57
C SER A 574 -1.15 0.62 16.60
N LYS A 575 -2.20 0.77 15.77
CA LYS A 575 -2.36 1.92 14.87
C LYS A 575 -2.52 3.23 15.63
N LEU A 576 -3.35 3.25 16.67
CA LEU A 576 -3.56 4.44 17.51
C LEU A 576 -2.26 4.84 18.23
N HIS A 577 -1.53 3.86 18.76
CA HIS A 577 -0.24 4.09 19.40
C HIS A 577 0.79 4.66 18.42
N ALA A 578 0.92 4.07 17.23
CA ALA A 578 1.81 4.57 16.18
C ALA A 578 1.45 6.01 15.78
N LEU A 579 0.16 6.32 15.67
CA LEU A 579 -0.31 7.66 15.34
C LEU A 579 -0.13 8.67 16.50
N ARG A 580 -0.14 8.26 17.77
CA ARG A 580 0.16 9.17 18.88
C ARG A 580 1.65 9.42 19.03
N GLN A 581 2.47 8.37 18.89
CA GLN A 581 3.92 8.46 19.11
C GLN A 581 4.70 8.96 17.89
N GLY A 582 4.17 8.76 16.68
CA GLY A 582 4.94 8.97 15.46
C GLY A 582 5.50 10.39 15.29
N ALA A 583 4.82 11.43 15.77
CA ALA A 583 5.28 12.81 15.68
C ALA A 583 6.09 13.30 16.91
N ALA A 584 6.26 12.48 17.95
CA ALA A 584 6.84 12.92 19.24
C ALA A 584 8.32 13.34 19.15
N GLY A 585 9.03 12.91 18.09
CA GLY A 585 10.44 13.26 17.84
C GLY A 585 10.65 14.31 16.73
N ALA A 586 9.58 14.85 16.13
CA ALA A 586 9.71 15.79 15.02
C ALA A 586 10.21 17.15 15.50
N SER A 587 11.21 17.71 14.81
CA SER A 587 11.69 19.07 15.07
C SER A 587 10.67 20.10 14.60
N ALA A 588 10.45 21.14 15.40
CA ALA A 588 9.66 22.31 15.00
C ALA A 588 10.46 23.27 14.09
N GLU A 589 11.79 23.08 13.97
CA GLU A 589 12.64 23.94 13.16
C GLU A 589 12.40 23.69 11.67
N GLY A 590 12.13 24.76 10.91
CA GLY A 590 11.90 24.68 9.45
C GLY A 590 10.52 24.14 9.05
N VAL A 591 9.60 23.96 10.00
CA VAL A 591 8.21 23.60 9.75
C VAL A 591 7.37 24.86 9.54
N ARG A 592 6.63 24.92 8.43
CA ARG A 592 5.69 26.01 8.18
C ARG A 592 4.48 25.93 9.12
N PRO A 593 4.07 27.03 9.77
CA PRO A 593 2.95 27.02 10.73
C PRO A 593 1.64 26.51 10.12
N GLU A 594 1.34 26.86 8.87
CA GLU A 594 0.13 26.38 8.19
C GLU A 594 0.17 24.87 7.94
N VAL A 595 1.35 24.32 7.63
CA VAL A 595 1.54 22.88 7.42
C VAL A 595 1.40 22.13 8.74
N ALA A 596 2.02 22.63 9.82
CA ALA A 596 1.86 22.06 11.15
C ALA A 596 0.39 21.96 11.56
N HIS A 597 -0.38 23.03 11.33
CA HIS A 597 -1.81 23.04 11.63
C HIS A 597 -2.61 22.03 10.80
N MET A 598 -2.35 21.94 9.49
CA MET A 598 -3.02 20.94 8.64
C MET A 598 -2.72 19.50 9.09
N VAL A 599 -1.47 19.22 9.44
CA VAL A 599 -1.06 17.90 9.94
C VAL A 599 -1.71 17.61 11.29
N GLU A 600 -1.79 18.58 12.19
CA GLU A 600 -2.48 18.44 13.48
C GLU A 600 -3.97 18.09 13.28
N VAL A 601 -4.67 18.83 12.43
CA VAL A 601 -6.10 18.58 12.13
C VAL A 601 -6.31 17.20 11.51
N TYR A 602 -5.47 16.80 10.56
CA TYR A 602 -5.52 15.45 9.97
C TYR A 602 -5.28 14.38 11.04
N ARG A 603 -4.20 14.48 11.81
CA ARG A 603 -3.84 13.49 12.83
C ARG A 603 -4.91 13.34 13.88
N GLN A 604 -5.44 14.46 14.39
CA GLN A 604 -6.52 14.42 15.36
C GLN A 604 -7.76 13.74 14.79
N GLY A 605 -8.14 14.04 13.55
CA GLY A 605 -9.26 13.36 12.88
C GLY A 605 -9.05 11.84 12.78
N GLN A 606 -7.83 11.40 12.45
CA GLN A 606 -7.49 9.98 12.37
C GLN A 606 -7.47 9.31 13.76
N ILE A 607 -7.00 10.00 14.81
CA ILE A 607 -7.06 9.54 16.20
C ILE A 607 -8.52 9.36 16.63
N ASP A 608 -9.37 10.36 16.40
CA ASP A 608 -10.79 10.33 16.77
C ASP A 608 -11.51 9.13 16.14
N ILE A 609 -11.22 8.83 14.88
CA ILE A 609 -11.80 7.69 14.15
C ILE A 609 -11.34 6.36 14.77
N LEU A 610 -10.05 6.20 15.06
CA LEU A 610 -9.52 4.98 15.66
C LEU A 610 -10.08 4.75 17.08
N GLU A 611 -10.19 5.81 17.89
CA GLU A 611 -10.83 5.74 19.21
C GLU A 611 -12.31 5.38 19.10
N ALA A 612 -13.03 5.91 18.10
CA ALA A 612 -14.41 5.52 17.84
C ALA A 612 -14.51 4.04 17.43
N ALA A 613 -13.56 3.56 16.62
CA ALA A 613 -13.51 2.16 16.20
C ALA A 613 -13.26 1.20 17.36
N ILE A 614 -12.36 1.55 18.29
CA ILE A 614 -12.11 0.78 19.51
C ILE A 614 -13.38 0.73 20.37
N ARG A 615 -14.06 1.86 20.57
CA ARG A 615 -15.36 1.88 21.30
C ARG A 615 -16.43 1.04 20.61
N TYR A 616 -16.50 1.09 19.28
CA TYR A 616 -17.45 0.28 18.51
C TYR A 616 -17.15 -1.22 18.63
N ARG A 617 -15.87 -1.62 18.55
CA ARG A 617 -15.42 -2.98 18.83
C ARG A 617 -15.84 -3.43 20.23
N GLU A 618 -15.66 -2.58 21.24
CA GLU A 618 -16.03 -2.92 22.62
C GLU A 618 -17.54 -3.19 22.78
N GLN A 619 -18.37 -2.38 22.13
CA GLN A 619 -19.81 -2.64 22.06
C GLN A 619 -20.14 -3.97 21.37
N LEU A 620 -19.39 -4.34 20.32
CA LEU A 620 -19.54 -5.65 19.69
C LEU A 620 -19.10 -6.78 20.61
N PHE A 621 -18.06 -6.59 21.41
CA PHE A 621 -17.58 -7.57 22.39
C PHE A 621 -18.63 -7.83 23.47
N GLU A 622 -19.11 -6.79 24.14
CA GLU A 622 -20.18 -6.89 25.14
C GLU A 622 -21.43 -7.56 24.56
N ALA A 623 -21.84 -7.17 23.35
CA ALA A 623 -22.99 -7.75 22.67
C ALA A 623 -22.78 -9.22 22.27
N THR A 624 -21.54 -9.63 21.96
CA THR A 624 -21.19 -11.01 21.62
C THR A 624 -21.22 -11.88 22.87
N VAL A 625 -20.63 -11.43 23.97
CA VAL A 625 -20.66 -12.12 25.26
C VAL A 625 -22.10 -12.31 25.75
N ALA A 626 -22.91 -11.25 25.74
CA ALA A 626 -24.31 -11.34 26.16
C ALA A 626 -25.12 -12.36 25.33
N LYS A 627 -24.91 -12.41 24.00
CA LYS A 627 -25.57 -13.40 23.15
C LYS A 627 -25.07 -14.82 23.38
N ALA A 628 -23.80 -15.00 23.71
CA ALA A 628 -23.24 -16.31 24.05
C ALA A 628 -23.86 -16.84 25.35
N GLU A 629 -24.00 -15.98 26.37
CA GLU A 629 -24.67 -16.31 27.62
C GLU A 629 -26.15 -16.66 27.42
N GLU A 630 -26.88 -15.89 26.60
CA GLU A 630 -28.27 -16.19 26.21
C GLU A 630 -28.39 -17.54 25.50
N ALA A 631 -27.36 -17.93 24.73
CA ALA A 631 -27.27 -19.23 24.08
C ALA A 631 -26.85 -20.37 25.03
N GLY A 632 -26.59 -20.08 26.31
CA GLY A 632 -26.19 -21.06 27.32
C GLY A 632 -24.71 -21.44 27.28
N VAL A 633 -23.86 -20.64 26.63
CA VAL A 633 -22.40 -20.83 26.57
C VAL A 633 -21.76 -19.96 27.65
N SER A 634 -21.13 -20.59 28.64
CA SER A 634 -20.34 -19.89 29.66
C SER A 634 -18.94 -19.64 29.12
N LEU A 635 -18.62 -18.39 28.81
CA LEU A 635 -17.28 -17.96 28.46
C LEU A 635 -16.52 -17.71 29.77
N ALA A 636 -15.62 -18.61 30.16
CA ALA A 636 -14.77 -18.41 31.33
C ALA A 636 -13.64 -17.46 30.94
N PHE A 637 -13.72 -16.21 31.40
CA PHE A 637 -12.57 -15.31 31.39
C PHE A 637 -11.72 -15.68 32.62
N GLU A 638 -10.47 -16.10 32.42
CA GLU A 638 -9.54 -16.28 33.53
C GLU A 638 -9.24 -14.87 34.08
N ASP A 639 -9.77 -14.56 35.26
CA ASP A 639 -9.50 -13.30 35.95
C ASP A 639 -8.02 -13.27 36.36
N ASP A 640 -7.23 -12.39 35.73
CA ASP A 640 -5.79 -12.14 35.99
C ASP A 640 -5.51 -11.44 37.35
N ASP A 641 -6.37 -11.62 38.36
CA ASP A 641 -6.29 -10.93 39.65
C ASP A 641 -5.52 -11.72 40.76
N GLU A 642 -4.87 -12.85 40.44
CA GLU A 642 -4.09 -13.65 41.42
C GLU A 642 -2.57 -13.58 41.20
N MET A 643 -1.95 -12.38 41.08
CA MET A 643 -0.48 -12.23 41.14
C MET A 643 0.02 -10.98 41.88
N GLU A 644 -0.64 -10.57 42.96
CA GLU A 644 -0.08 -9.59 43.91
C GLU A 644 -0.37 -10.03 45.35
N ASP A 645 0.34 -11.03 45.90
CA ASP A 645 0.38 -11.24 47.37
C ASP A 645 1.47 -12.25 47.88
N GLU A 646 2.51 -12.61 47.10
CA GLU A 646 3.56 -13.54 47.57
C GLU A 646 5.01 -12.99 47.51
N GLU A 647 5.22 -11.68 47.64
CA GLU A 647 6.57 -11.09 47.87
C GLU A 647 6.64 -10.14 49.08
N GLU A 648 6.07 -10.51 50.23
CA GLU A 648 6.50 -9.94 51.53
C GLU A 648 6.55 -11.04 52.60
N GLY A 649 7.66 -11.77 52.67
CA GLY A 649 7.83 -12.77 53.72
C GLY A 649 9.14 -13.55 53.67
N GLY A 650 10.29 -12.88 53.82
CA GLY A 650 11.54 -13.63 53.87
C GLY A 650 12.84 -12.85 54.03
N GLU A 651 12.94 -11.89 54.95
CA GLU A 651 14.26 -11.44 55.43
C GLU A 651 14.47 -11.94 56.87
N SER A 652 15.19 -13.06 57.00
CA SER A 652 15.79 -13.49 58.26
C SER A 652 17.21 -12.95 58.37
N GLU A 653 17.46 -12.18 59.43
CA GLU A 653 18.75 -11.61 59.83
C GLU A 653 19.85 -12.69 59.95
N GLU A 654 20.96 -12.53 59.21
CA GLU A 654 22.24 -13.20 59.49
C GLU A 654 23.14 -12.26 60.30
N GLU A 655 23.37 -12.65 61.55
CA GLU A 655 24.26 -12.04 62.54
C GLU A 655 25.74 -12.36 62.18
N PHE A 656 26.53 -11.33 61.84
CA PHE A 656 27.99 -11.44 61.69
C PHE A 656 28.70 -11.11 63.02
N ALA A 657 29.45 -12.08 63.52
CA ALA A 657 30.39 -11.92 64.63
C ALA A 657 31.83 -11.65 64.12
N ASP A 658 32.49 -10.70 64.80
CA ASP A 658 33.94 -10.47 65.00
C ASP A 658 34.91 -10.41 63.79
N GLU A 659 35.40 -9.21 63.47
CA GLU A 659 36.72 -8.67 63.90
C GLU A 659 36.96 -7.23 63.41
#